data_AF-A0A194UXC4-F1
#
_entry.id   AF-A0A194UXC4-F1
#
_cell.length_a   1.000
_cell.length_b   1.000
_cell.length_c   1.000
_cell.angle_alpha   90.00
_cell.angle_beta   90.00
_cell.angle_gamma   90.00
#
_symmetry.space_group_name_H-M   'P 1'
#
loop_
_entity.id
_entity.type
_entity.pdbx_description
1 polymer ?
#
loop_
_entity_poly.entity_id
_entity_poly.type
_entity_poly.pdbx_seq_one_letter_code
_entity_poly.pdbx_strand_id
1 'polypeptide(L)'
;MATSRIVELSQRIAVYTATVHDYLASHNLPEPSFALDAPLVSVIPQANADLVKARQEVINDTLELRQLMLGPKEHLISFSENDLVSQQAVARFNLAQAFPVESEITFGELSAAVGLGETHITKLDEAIHSYLRFKTDDLWHAAFHLCDAVAKWPGSEEPNQTGFAVANQTDKSMFYYLSDHPEKAKVFANAMRSFARRTGLEPKYIVENYTWGSLSNAAIAFPTLQFVVQDLDEAVVMDADARKPVQFANRVRFMVHDFLTPQPIRAAVYYFRSIFHNWPDKYCVKILRALIPVLEPGAKIVINHSVMPGPGDREIAEWEKLFRQADERFMFKGAWQPEEKKHELQLANTRPKSSLAATVEDADESLDEEYRSNDGNEANTTEKLCKRCKDLGLTIGHFIIERVPDVTPRYSSCYSVNQGNTNFSLKTGRSRQRFATLNELHLKRQCCDFCKLASRAMKRYSHPTITGDTICFLTWEIDGRAGPDDPGYVDGVFSKINNKTRRLKLSWEGNEGNGKVYLVLAVPKTTSDSGMDPFHVLWQETHSLGREFSDQTEKQALIRGWLDSCVNEHQKSCFNTHETDQEFLKLIDETYFGVIDVLDMQLKSLPKSKNADGTRSPERYVALSYVWGKDSKKSRYVTTAATVMTHIRRGGSAAAWSKLPMTIQDAILPMNRLGQRYLWIDSLCISQDNEIAWENNAKAMHLIYGHAYFTICPSIVKRAFGL
;
A
#
# COMPACT_ATOMS: atom_id res chain seq x y z
N MET A 1 7.75 12.15 30.82
CA MET A 1 6.66 12.11 29.82
C MET A 1 7.31 12.29 28.46
N ALA A 2 6.79 11.67 27.40
CA ALA A 2 7.24 12.02 26.04
C ALA A 2 6.75 13.44 25.69
N THR A 3 7.49 14.16 24.85
CA THR A 3 7.04 15.43 24.29
C THR A 3 5.88 15.15 23.33
N SER A 4 4.86 16.02 23.29
CA SER A 4 3.78 15.88 22.30
C SER A 4 4.29 16.30 20.93
N ARG A 5 3.94 15.56 19.87
CA ARG A 5 4.42 15.80 18.49
C ARG A 5 4.23 17.25 18.01
N ILE A 6 3.12 17.89 18.37
CA ILE A 6 2.82 19.29 18.04
C ILE A 6 3.82 20.28 18.69
N VAL A 7 4.37 19.93 19.87
CA VAL A 7 5.39 20.69 20.59
C VAL A 7 6.77 20.43 19.97
N GLU A 8 7.07 19.19 19.58
CA GLU A 8 8.31 18.88 18.83
C GLU A 8 8.38 19.62 17.49
N LEU A 9 7.27 19.65 16.74
CA LEU A 9 7.17 20.35 15.45
C LEU A 9 7.36 21.85 15.61
N SER A 10 6.67 22.50 16.56
CA SER A 10 6.83 23.94 16.80
C SER A 10 8.25 24.31 17.28
N GLN A 11 8.92 23.44 18.05
CA GLN A 11 10.34 23.59 18.39
C GLN A 11 11.26 23.44 17.17
N ARG A 12 11.04 22.42 16.32
CA ARG A 12 11.80 22.21 15.07
C ARG A 12 11.65 23.36 14.09
N ILE A 13 10.41 23.83 13.86
CA ILE A 13 10.11 25.00 13.02
C ILE A 13 10.91 26.22 13.49
N ALA A 14 10.91 26.51 14.80
CA ALA A 14 11.65 27.64 15.34
C ALA A 14 13.17 27.51 15.11
N VAL A 15 13.75 26.34 15.38
CA VAL A 15 15.19 26.07 15.18
C VAL A 15 15.61 26.18 13.71
N TYR A 16 14.89 25.53 12.80
CA TYR A 16 15.23 25.56 11.38
C TYR A 16 14.93 26.91 10.72
N THR A 17 13.90 27.64 11.17
CA THR A 17 13.62 29.01 10.69
C THR A 17 14.73 29.97 11.12
N ALA A 18 15.18 29.90 12.38
CA ALA A 18 16.33 30.68 12.84
C ALA A 18 17.60 30.34 12.04
N THR A 19 17.87 29.05 11.82
CA THR A 19 19.02 28.58 11.01
C THR A 19 19.03 29.17 9.59
N VAL A 20 17.86 29.31 8.97
CA VAL A 20 17.71 29.96 7.65
C VAL A 20 17.87 31.48 7.73
N HIS A 21 17.21 32.14 8.70
CA HIS A 21 17.29 33.59 8.91
C HIS A 21 18.73 34.04 9.19
N ASP A 22 19.42 33.41 10.13
CA ASP A 22 20.80 33.72 10.53
C ASP A 22 21.77 33.63 9.33
N TYR A 23 21.55 32.66 8.42
CA TYR A 23 22.33 32.56 7.19
C TYR A 23 22.04 33.71 6.22
N LEU A 24 20.78 34.02 5.97
CA LEU A 24 20.39 35.11 5.05
C LEU A 24 20.92 36.45 5.56
N ALA A 25 20.73 36.75 6.84
CA ALA A 25 21.22 37.96 7.50
C ALA A 25 22.76 38.06 7.44
N SER A 26 23.48 37.00 7.80
CA SER A 26 24.96 37.00 7.79
C SER A 26 25.57 37.12 6.39
N HIS A 27 24.83 36.79 5.33
CA HIS A 27 25.26 36.89 3.94
C HIS A 27 24.68 38.11 3.20
N ASN A 28 23.91 38.97 3.89
CA ASN A 28 23.16 40.10 3.29
C ASN A 28 22.25 39.66 2.13
N LEU A 29 21.64 38.47 2.25
CA LEU A 29 20.67 37.95 1.29
C LEU A 29 19.24 38.37 1.68
N PRO A 30 18.38 38.74 0.72
CA PRO A 30 16.99 39.10 1.01
C PRO A 30 16.17 37.93 1.55
N GLU A 31 15.26 38.24 2.46
CA GLU A 31 14.33 37.25 3.03
C GLU A 31 13.21 36.86 2.03
N PRO A 32 12.64 35.65 2.13
CA PRO A 32 11.45 35.28 1.37
C PRO A 32 10.24 36.11 1.81
N SER A 33 9.60 36.82 0.88
CA SER A 33 8.37 37.58 1.14
C SER A 33 7.44 37.55 -0.08
N PHE A 34 6.28 38.22 0.03
CA PHE A 34 5.33 38.43 -1.08
C PHE A 34 5.45 39.84 -1.69
N ALA A 35 6.55 40.55 -1.47
CA ALA A 35 6.80 41.86 -2.09
C ALA A 35 7.24 41.71 -3.57
N LEU A 36 7.01 42.75 -4.38
CA LEU A 36 7.31 42.73 -5.82
C LEU A 36 8.82 42.60 -6.13
N ASP A 37 9.68 43.05 -5.22
CA ASP A 37 11.14 42.96 -5.29
C ASP A 37 11.71 41.67 -4.66
N ALA A 38 10.85 40.79 -4.13
CA ALA A 38 11.27 39.54 -3.50
C ALA A 38 11.85 38.54 -4.52
N PRO A 39 12.84 37.71 -4.13
CA PRO A 39 13.40 36.71 -5.03
C PRO A 39 12.38 35.65 -5.47
N LEU A 40 12.08 35.61 -6.77
CA LEU A 40 11.20 34.59 -7.40
C LEU A 40 11.72 33.14 -7.26
N VAL A 41 12.96 32.95 -6.81
CA VAL A 41 13.58 31.65 -6.54
C VAL A 41 14.39 31.72 -5.24
N SER A 42 14.51 30.57 -4.55
CA SER A 42 15.26 30.47 -3.30
C SER A 42 16.72 30.92 -3.46
N VAL A 43 17.11 31.97 -2.72
CA VAL A 43 18.49 32.48 -2.67
C VAL A 43 19.45 31.58 -1.88
N ILE A 44 18.94 30.59 -1.13
CA ILE A 44 19.78 29.60 -0.41
C ILE A 44 20.61 28.79 -1.43
N PRO A 45 21.96 28.81 -1.34
CA PRO A 45 22.82 28.07 -2.25
C PRO A 45 22.59 26.56 -2.16
N GLN A 46 22.34 25.92 -3.29
CA GLN A 46 22.07 24.47 -3.36
C GLN A 46 23.26 23.59 -2.97
N ALA A 47 24.47 24.15 -2.87
CA ALA A 47 25.65 23.47 -2.34
C ALA A 47 25.69 23.40 -0.80
N ASN A 48 24.85 24.17 -0.09
CA ASN A 48 24.73 24.09 1.36
C ASN A 48 23.60 23.13 1.74
N ALA A 49 23.95 21.85 1.84
CA ALA A 49 23.05 20.74 2.18
C ALA A 49 22.20 21.02 3.44
N ASP A 50 22.85 21.46 4.54
CA ASP A 50 22.18 21.69 5.81
C ASP A 50 21.11 22.78 5.75
N LEU A 51 21.32 23.86 4.96
CA LEU A 51 20.31 24.90 4.76
C LEU A 51 19.19 24.51 3.80
N VAL A 52 19.51 23.77 2.73
CA VAL A 52 18.50 23.21 1.83
C VAL A 52 17.58 22.27 2.63
N LYS A 53 18.16 21.44 3.50
CA LYS A 53 17.45 20.57 4.43
C LYS A 53 16.65 21.38 5.45
N ALA A 54 17.25 22.33 6.17
CA ALA A 54 16.54 23.15 7.16
C ALA A 54 15.31 23.85 6.56
N ARG A 55 15.45 24.46 5.37
CA ARG A 55 14.32 25.06 4.65
C ARG A 55 13.23 24.03 4.30
N GLN A 56 13.61 22.82 3.90
CA GLN A 56 12.64 21.76 3.57
C GLN A 56 11.94 21.21 4.82
N GLU A 57 12.66 21.04 5.93
CA GLU A 57 12.08 20.61 7.21
C GLU A 57 11.07 21.65 7.75
N VAL A 58 11.33 22.97 7.63
CA VAL A 58 10.34 24.01 7.97
C VAL A 58 9.04 23.84 7.16
N ILE A 59 9.15 23.59 5.86
CA ILE A 59 7.99 23.38 4.97
C ILE A 59 7.23 22.10 5.38
N ASN A 60 7.95 21.00 5.59
CA ASN A 60 7.37 19.71 5.98
C ASN A 60 6.67 19.81 7.35
N ASP A 61 7.34 20.37 8.36
CA ASP A 61 6.82 20.47 9.72
C ASP A 61 5.63 21.42 9.81
N THR A 62 5.61 22.50 9.02
CA THR A 62 4.45 23.41 8.96
C THR A 62 3.24 22.73 8.35
N LEU A 63 3.43 21.84 7.37
CA LEU A 63 2.36 21.04 6.78
C LEU A 63 1.85 19.96 7.76
N GLU A 64 2.74 19.22 8.43
CA GLU A 64 2.38 18.24 9.45
C GLU A 64 1.66 18.91 10.63
N LEU A 65 2.16 20.06 11.10
CA LEU A 65 1.53 20.82 12.18
C LEU A 65 0.12 21.31 11.76
N ARG A 66 -0.07 21.81 10.53
CA ARG A 66 -1.41 22.16 10.01
C ARG A 66 -2.34 20.94 10.01
N GLN A 67 -1.87 19.78 9.55
CA GLN A 67 -2.67 18.54 9.54
C GLN A 67 -3.06 18.10 10.96
N LEU A 68 -2.14 18.17 11.92
CA LEU A 68 -2.39 17.81 13.32
C LEU A 68 -3.28 18.83 14.06
N MET A 69 -3.22 20.12 13.72
CA MET A 69 -4.12 21.14 14.30
C MET A 69 -5.55 21.05 13.78
N LEU A 70 -5.76 20.62 12.54
CA LEU A 70 -7.09 20.32 11.97
C LEU A 70 -7.61 18.95 12.42
N GLY A 71 -6.71 17.98 12.61
CA GLY A 71 -7.09 16.58 12.78
C GLY A 71 -7.69 15.97 11.49
N PRO A 72 -7.98 14.66 11.49
CA PRO A 72 -8.31 13.93 10.26
C PRO A 72 -9.59 14.42 9.59
N LYS A 73 -10.65 14.75 10.36
CA LYS A 73 -11.92 15.20 9.79
C LYS A 73 -11.80 16.57 9.13
N GLU A 74 -11.26 17.57 9.85
CA GLU A 74 -11.16 18.92 9.29
C GLU A 74 -10.12 18.98 8.18
N HIS A 75 -9.04 18.17 8.25
CA HIS A 75 -8.09 18.06 7.15
C HIS A 75 -8.78 17.59 5.85
N LEU A 76 -9.59 16.53 5.89
CA LEU A 76 -10.30 15.99 4.71
C LEU A 76 -11.30 16.97 4.09
N ILE A 77 -11.88 17.90 4.86
CA ILE A 77 -12.75 18.97 4.33
C ILE A 77 -12.00 20.30 4.11
N SER A 78 -10.70 20.38 4.45
CA SER A 78 -9.87 21.58 4.24
C SER A 78 -9.32 21.73 2.82
N PHE A 79 -9.62 20.78 1.94
CA PHE A 79 -9.31 20.84 0.51
C PHE A 79 -10.37 21.69 -0.20
N SER A 80 -10.10 22.98 -0.35
CA SER A 80 -11.01 23.91 -1.02
C SER A 80 -10.93 23.74 -2.54
N GLU A 81 -12.03 23.28 -3.13
CA GLU A 81 -12.23 23.15 -4.58
C GLU A 81 -11.97 24.49 -5.32
N ASN A 82 -12.19 25.62 -4.64
CA ASN A 82 -12.14 26.96 -5.20
C ASN A 82 -10.74 27.61 -5.21
N ASP A 83 -9.76 27.03 -4.50
CA ASP A 83 -8.36 27.53 -4.48
C ASP A 83 -7.73 27.45 -5.88
N LEU A 84 -8.25 26.53 -6.70
CA LEU A 84 -7.81 26.20 -8.04
C LEU A 84 -8.67 26.86 -9.13
N VAL A 85 -10.00 26.98 -8.93
CA VAL A 85 -10.88 27.81 -9.77
C VAL A 85 -10.39 29.26 -9.83
N SER A 86 -9.92 29.76 -8.69
CA SER A 86 -9.22 31.04 -8.55
C SER A 86 -8.11 31.17 -9.60
N GLN A 87 -7.13 30.25 -9.59
CA GLN A 87 -6.00 30.25 -10.53
C GLN A 87 -6.44 30.14 -12.01
N GLN A 88 -7.53 29.40 -12.31
CA GLN A 88 -8.09 29.34 -13.66
C GLN A 88 -8.60 30.70 -14.16
N ALA A 89 -9.14 31.55 -13.29
CA ALA A 89 -9.68 32.86 -13.67
C ALA A 89 -8.58 33.79 -14.23
N VAL A 90 -7.42 33.91 -13.57
CA VAL A 90 -6.26 34.64 -14.12
C VAL A 90 -5.89 34.08 -15.49
N ALA A 91 -5.76 32.76 -15.56
CA ALA A 91 -5.26 32.03 -16.73
C ALA A 91 -6.24 31.97 -17.92
N ARG A 92 -7.46 32.50 -17.75
CA ARG A 92 -8.53 32.50 -18.77
C ARG A 92 -8.98 33.90 -19.17
N PHE A 93 -8.99 34.84 -18.23
CA PHE A 93 -9.37 36.24 -18.46
C PHE A 93 -8.16 37.18 -18.54
N ASN A 94 -6.94 36.62 -18.54
CA ASN A 94 -5.66 37.32 -18.64
C ASN A 94 -5.45 38.40 -17.58
N LEU A 95 -6.03 38.21 -16.38
CA LEU A 95 -6.26 39.26 -15.38
C LEU A 95 -5.01 40.08 -15.05
N ALA A 96 -3.88 39.41 -14.82
CA ALA A 96 -2.66 40.08 -14.39
C ALA A 96 -1.93 40.83 -15.53
N GLN A 97 -2.18 40.48 -16.80
CA GLN A 97 -1.68 41.26 -17.95
C GLN A 97 -2.54 42.48 -18.28
N ALA A 98 -3.68 42.66 -17.61
CA ALA A 98 -4.56 43.80 -17.81
C ALA A 98 -4.03 45.08 -17.13
N PHE A 99 -3.01 44.99 -16.27
CA PHE A 99 -2.39 46.11 -15.57
C PHE A 99 -0.87 45.94 -15.44
N PRO A 100 -0.08 47.03 -15.40
CA PRO A 100 1.33 46.97 -15.09
C PRO A 100 1.61 46.40 -13.68
N VAL A 101 2.63 45.54 -13.58
CA VAL A 101 3.07 44.84 -12.34
C VAL A 101 3.39 45.79 -11.16
N GLU A 102 3.71 47.05 -11.44
CA GLU A 102 4.05 48.08 -10.45
C GLU A 102 2.89 49.08 -10.20
N SER A 103 1.66 48.77 -10.63
CA SER A 103 0.49 49.66 -10.52
C SER A 103 -0.67 49.05 -9.75
N GLU A 104 -1.29 49.86 -8.87
CA GLU A 104 -2.60 49.58 -8.31
C GLU A 104 -3.68 50.06 -9.29
N ILE A 105 -4.71 49.23 -9.53
CA ILE A 105 -5.93 49.61 -10.25
C ILE A 105 -7.17 49.15 -9.48
N THR A 106 -8.30 49.80 -9.71
CA THR A 106 -9.57 49.41 -9.07
C THR A 106 -10.16 48.15 -9.72
N PHE A 107 -11.00 47.43 -8.98
CA PHE A 107 -11.70 46.26 -9.52
C PHE A 107 -12.66 46.64 -10.67
N GLY A 108 -13.20 47.86 -10.68
CA GLY A 108 -13.97 48.42 -11.80
C GLY A 108 -13.14 48.68 -13.07
N GLU A 109 -11.89 49.11 -12.94
CA GLU A 109 -10.96 49.26 -14.07
C GLU A 109 -10.54 47.89 -14.61
N LEU A 110 -10.23 46.94 -13.73
CA LEU A 110 -9.91 45.56 -14.12
C LEU A 110 -11.12 44.87 -14.77
N SER A 111 -12.33 45.13 -14.26
CA SER A 111 -13.62 44.72 -14.84
C SER A 111 -13.79 45.23 -16.27
N ALA A 112 -13.54 46.52 -16.49
CA ALA A 112 -13.61 47.12 -17.83
C ALA A 112 -12.54 46.55 -18.78
N ALA A 113 -11.34 46.26 -18.29
CA ALA A 113 -10.22 45.75 -19.09
C ALA A 113 -10.41 44.29 -19.56
N VAL A 114 -11.02 43.42 -18.74
CA VAL A 114 -11.11 41.97 -19.01
C VAL A 114 -12.52 41.45 -19.31
N GLY A 115 -13.54 42.32 -19.22
CA GLY A 115 -14.93 41.97 -19.55
C GLY A 115 -15.64 41.07 -18.52
N LEU A 116 -15.09 40.93 -17.31
CA LEU A 116 -15.75 40.29 -16.18
C LEU A 116 -16.51 41.33 -15.33
N GLY A 117 -17.59 40.91 -14.68
CA GLY A 117 -18.23 41.72 -13.64
C GLY A 117 -17.35 41.84 -12.39
N GLU A 118 -17.27 43.03 -11.81
CA GLU A 118 -16.40 43.42 -10.68
C GLU A 118 -16.38 42.43 -9.50
N THR A 119 -17.53 41.81 -9.20
CA THR A 119 -17.69 40.79 -8.13
C THR A 119 -16.85 39.53 -8.31
N HIS A 120 -16.32 39.25 -9.51
CA HIS A 120 -15.62 38.01 -9.85
C HIS A 120 -14.09 38.13 -9.86
N ILE A 121 -13.54 39.33 -9.57
CA ILE A 121 -12.19 39.73 -9.97
C ILE A 121 -11.18 39.79 -8.81
N THR A 122 -11.66 39.72 -7.56
CA THR A 122 -10.99 40.24 -6.35
C THR A 122 -9.73 39.50 -5.85
N LYS A 123 -9.01 38.72 -6.68
CA LYS A 123 -7.81 37.93 -6.31
C LYS A 123 -6.82 37.71 -7.47
N LEU A 124 -5.56 37.38 -7.12
CA LEU A 124 -4.52 36.60 -7.88
C LEU A 124 -3.50 37.33 -8.80
N ASP A 125 -2.52 36.54 -9.30
CA ASP A 125 -1.16 36.92 -9.78
C ASP A 125 -0.73 36.12 -11.05
N GLU A 126 0.26 36.60 -11.83
CA GLU A 126 0.48 36.24 -13.24
C GLU A 126 1.26 34.96 -13.55
N ALA A 127 2.54 34.87 -13.13
CA ALA A 127 3.60 34.21 -13.93
C ALA A 127 3.40 32.69 -14.19
N ILE A 128 2.42 32.11 -13.52
CA ILE A 128 1.97 30.73 -13.62
C ILE A 128 1.01 30.53 -14.83
N HIS A 129 0.40 31.58 -15.40
CA HIS A 129 -0.71 31.59 -16.38
C HIS A 129 -0.72 30.45 -17.42
N SER A 130 0.35 30.22 -18.19
CA SER A 130 0.34 29.14 -19.21
C SER A 130 0.40 27.73 -18.59
N TYR A 131 1.09 27.58 -17.46
CA TYR A 131 1.14 26.32 -16.70
C TYR A 131 -0.17 26.09 -15.94
N LEU A 132 -0.80 27.16 -15.43
CA LEU A 132 -2.16 27.11 -14.88
C LEU A 132 -3.14 26.66 -15.95
N ARG A 133 -3.22 27.35 -17.09
CA ARG A 133 -4.19 27.01 -18.14
C ARG A 133 -4.08 25.56 -18.60
N PHE A 134 -2.85 25.05 -18.73
CA PHE A 134 -2.60 23.63 -19.00
C PHE A 134 -3.00 22.70 -17.84
N LYS A 135 -2.76 23.10 -16.59
CA LYS A 135 -3.24 22.38 -15.41
C LYS A 135 -4.76 22.38 -15.30
N THR A 136 -5.42 23.50 -15.61
CA THR A 136 -6.85 23.75 -15.40
C THR A 136 -7.69 23.13 -16.50
N ASP A 137 -7.40 23.44 -17.75
CA ASP A 137 -8.27 23.17 -18.90
C ASP A 137 -8.05 21.75 -19.47
N ASP A 138 -6.85 21.19 -19.29
CA ASP A 138 -6.49 19.85 -19.78
C ASP A 138 -6.26 18.84 -18.64
N LEU A 139 -5.39 19.13 -17.66
CA LEU A 139 -4.98 18.11 -16.67
C LEU A 139 -5.95 17.89 -15.50
N TRP A 140 -6.69 18.90 -15.00
CA TRP A 140 -7.70 18.67 -13.95
C TRP A 140 -8.90 17.93 -14.50
N HIS A 141 -9.35 18.31 -15.70
CA HIS A 141 -10.38 17.55 -16.43
C HIS A 141 -9.95 16.08 -16.60
N ALA A 142 -8.69 15.83 -16.98
CA ALA A 142 -8.13 14.48 -17.04
C ALA A 142 -8.04 13.78 -15.67
N ALA A 143 -7.78 14.51 -14.58
CA ALA A 143 -7.64 13.95 -13.24
C ALA A 143 -8.97 13.58 -12.59
N PHE A 144 -10.03 14.38 -12.77
CA PHE A 144 -11.37 14.02 -12.28
C PHE A 144 -11.91 12.75 -12.97
N HIS A 145 -11.63 12.60 -14.28
CA HIS A 145 -11.95 11.38 -15.03
C HIS A 145 -10.94 10.23 -14.85
N LEU A 146 -10.01 10.30 -13.88
CA LEU A 146 -9.09 9.19 -13.60
C LEU A 146 -9.84 7.95 -13.09
N CYS A 147 -10.80 8.13 -12.17
CA CYS A 147 -11.63 7.03 -11.66
C CYS A 147 -12.46 6.39 -12.78
N ASP A 148 -13.04 7.21 -13.67
CA ASP A 148 -13.79 6.72 -14.84
C ASP A 148 -12.90 5.93 -15.79
N ALA A 149 -11.68 6.41 -16.07
CA ALA A 149 -10.73 5.72 -16.91
C ALA A 149 -10.26 4.39 -16.30
N VAL A 150 -10.02 4.35 -14.99
CA VAL A 150 -9.65 3.11 -14.27
C VAL A 150 -10.82 2.12 -14.22
N ALA A 151 -12.06 2.58 -14.10
CA ALA A 151 -13.25 1.73 -14.17
C ALA A 151 -13.52 1.20 -15.59
N LYS A 152 -13.26 2.03 -16.61
CA LYS A 152 -13.46 1.71 -18.04
C LYS A 152 -12.35 0.84 -18.63
N TRP A 153 -11.12 0.99 -18.14
CA TRP A 153 -9.92 0.30 -18.64
C TRP A 153 -9.03 -0.18 -17.47
N PRO A 154 -9.46 -1.19 -16.69
CA PRO A 154 -8.78 -1.57 -15.44
C PRO A 154 -7.34 -2.07 -15.65
N GLY A 155 -6.38 -1.32 -15.10
CA GLY A 155 -4.95 -1.67 -15.19
C GLY A 155 -4.33 -1.47 -16.57
N SER A 156 -4.91 -0.61 -17.41
CA SER A 156 -4.39 -0.37 -18.76
C SER A 156 -3.03 0.32 -18.78
N GLU A 157 -2.20 -0.11 -19.73
CA GLU A 157 -0.93 0.52 -20.10
C GLU A 157 -1.04 1.23 -21.48
N GLU A 158 -2.23 1.43 -22.04
CA GLU A 158 -2.41 2.06 -23.35
C GLU A 158 -2.47 3.61 -23.23
N PRO A 159 -1.62 4.39 -23.93
CA PRO A 159 -1.55 5.85 -23.78
C PRO A 159 -2.83 6.63 -24.14
N ASN A 160 -3.78 6.00 -24.83
CA ASN A 160 -5.10 6.53 -25.15
C ASN A 160 -6.23 6.02 -24.22
N GLN A 161 -5.91 5.21 -23.20
CA GLN A 161 -6.87 4.69 -22.22
C GLN A 161 -6.69 5.41 -20.87
N THR A 162 -6.76 6.73 -20.92
CA THR A 162 -6.44 7.62 -19.78
C THR A 162 -7.61 8.54 -19.45
N GLY A 163 -7.60 9.14 -18.26
CA GLY A 163 -8.58 10.16 -17.86
C GLY A 163 -8.61 11.36 -18.82
N PHE A 164 -7.48 11.70 -19.46
CA PHE A 164 -7.43 12.70 -20.53
C PHE A 164 -8.27 12.31 -21.75
N ALA A 165 -8.23 11.03 -22.15
CA ALA A 165 -8.99 10.51 -23.28
C ALA A 165 -10.51 10.47 -22.99
N VAL A 166 -10.89 10.16 -21.74
CA VAL A 166 -12.28 10.29 -21.27
C VAL A 166 -12.72 11.76 -21.31
N ALA A 167 -11.93 12.66 -20.71
CA ALA A 167 -12.23 14.09 -20.61
C ALA A 167 -12.41 14.79 -21.97
N ASN A 168 -11.55 14.47 -22.94
CA ASN A 168 -11.59 15.05 -24.28
C ASN A 168 -12.39 14.19 -25.28
N GLN A 169 -13.09 13.14 -24.81
CA GLN A 169 -13.91 12.21 -25.61
C GLN A 169 -13.20 11.66 -26.86
N THR A 170 -11.92 11.29 -26.72
CA THR A 170 -11.03 10.93 -27.83
C THR A 170 -10.49 9.50 -27.68
N ASP A 171 -10.15 8.89 -28.82
CA ASP A 171 -9.44 7.61 -28.96
C ASP A 171 -7.92 7.79 -29.11
N LYS A 172 -7.41 9.03 -29.07
CA LYS A 172 -5.99 9.35 -29.18
C LYS A 172 -5.32 9.49 -27.82
N SER A 173 -4.00 9.29 -27.79
CA SER A 173 -3.20 9.68 -26.61
C SER A 173 -3.07 11.20 -26.54
N MET A 174 -2.72 11.71 -25.36
CA MET A 174 -2.57 13.15 -25.12
C MET A 174 -1.71 13.87 -26.17
N PHE A 175 -0.55 13.32 -26.53
CA PHE A 175 0.35 13.93 -27.51
C PHE A 175 -0.22 13.91 -28.94
N TYR A 176 -0.87 12.81 -29.34
CA TYR A 176 -1.51 12.71 -30.67
C TYR A 176 -2.74 13.62 -30.79
N TYR A 177 -3.50 13.80 -29.70
CA TYR A 177 -4.58 14.78 -29.64
C TYR A 177 -4.03 16.21 -29.71
N LEU A 178 -2.94 16.52 -28.99
CA LEU A 178 -2.32 17.85 -29.04
C LEU A 178 -1.80 18.21 -30.45
N SER A 179 -1.24 17.25 -31.20
CA SER A 179 -0.81 17.50 -32.59
C SER A 179 -1.98 17.77 -33.57
N ASP A 180 -3.22 17.40 -33.23
CA ASP A 180 -4.40 17.84 -33.99
C ASP A 180 -4.88 19.26 -33.62
N HIS A 181 -4.39 19.81 -32.49
CA HIS A 181 -4.87 21.04 -31.85
C HIS A 181 -3.70 22.03 -31.61
N PRO A 182 -3.17 22.68 -32.66
CA PRO A 182 -1.92 23.47 -32.58
C PRO A 182 -1.96 24.61 -31.55
N GLU A 183 -3.14 25.16 -31.25
CA GLU A 183 -3.33 26.16 -30.21
C GLU A 183 -3.16 25.59 -28.79
N LYS A 184 -3.62 24.34 -28.54
CA LYS A 184 -3.32 23.61 -27.29
C LYS A 184 -1.85 23.19 -27.24
N ALA A 185 -1.29 22.67 -28.33
CA ALA A 185 0.13 22.29 -28.40
C ALA A 185 1.06 23.48 -28.06
N LYS A 186 0.73 24.69 -28.54
CA LYS A 186 1.45 25.92 -28.22
C LYS A 186 1.34 26.33 -26.74
N VAL A 187 0.19 26.13 -26.09
CA VAL A 187 0.03 26.35 -24.65
C VAL A 187 0.86 25.33 -23.86
N PHE A 188 0.78 24.04 -24.22
CA PHE A 188 1.57 22.97 -23.60
C PHE A 188 3.08 23.21 -23.72
N ALA A 189 3.59 23.55 -24.90
CA ALA A 189 5.02 23.83 -25.12
C ALA A 189 5.54 25.02 -24.29
N ASN A 190 4.69 26.04 -24.05
CA ASN A 190 5.02 27.14 -23.14
C ASN A 190 4.95 26.73 -21.66
N ALA A 191 3.95 25.93 -21.26
CA ALA A 191 3.86 25.38 -19.90
C ALA A 191 5.08 24.52 -19.53
N MET A 192 5.55 23.67 -20.46
CA MET A 192 6.77 22.86 -20.29
C MET A 192 8.04 23.71 -20.19
N ARG A 193 8.10 24.86 -20.86
CA ARG A 193 9.22 25.82 -20.73
C ARG A 193 9.32 26.41 -19.32
N SER A 194 8.19 26.73 -18.69
CA SER A 194 8.15 27.18 -17.29
C SER A 194 8.48 26.04 -16.32
N PHE A 195 7.93 24.85 -16.53
CA PHE A 195 8.25 23.67 -15.71
C PHE A 195 9.74 23.33 -15.71
N ALA A 196 10.38 23.35 -16.89
CA ALA A 196 11.81 23.06 -17.06
C ALA A 196 12.78 24.13 -16.52
N ARG A 197 12.26 25.20 -15.88
CA ARG A 197 13.00 26.27 -15.20
C ARG A 197 12.80 26.28 -13.66
N ARG A 198 11.96 25.40 -13.12
CA ARG A 198 11.77 25.27 -11.67
C ARG A 198 13.06 24.82 -10.98
N THR A 199 13.31 25.36 -9.78
CA THR A 199 14.44 24.96 -8.92
C THR A 199 14.49 23.43 -8.73
N GLY A 200 15.67 22.84 -8.97
CA GLY A 200 15.90 21.40 -8.92
C GLY A 200 15.69 20.69 -10.26
N LEU A 201 15.15 21.38 -11.28
CA LEU A 201 14.87 20.82 -12.60
C LEU A 201 15.58 21.57 -13.74
N GLU A 202 16.32 22.66 -13.48
CA GLU A 202 16.91 23.50 -14.54
C GLU A 202 17.92 22.75 -15.43
N PRO A 203 18.13 23.19 -16.69
CA PRO A 203 19.09 22.55 -17.60
C PRO A 203 20.56 22.61 -17.12
N LYS A 204 20.87 23.45 -16.12
CA LYS A 204 22.21 23.62 -15.55
C LYS A 204 22.72 22.32 -14.90
N TYR A 205 21.86 21.55 -14.24
CA TYR A 205 22.32 20.38 -13.48
C TYR A 205 22.92 19.28 -14.36
N ILE A 206 22.30 18.94 -15.49
CA ILE A 206 22.86 17.96 -16.46
C ILE A 206 24.08 18.50 -17.21
N VAL A 207 24.25 19.82 -17.21
CA VAL A 207 25.39 20.55 -17.76
C VAL A 207 26.60 20.44 -16.82
N GLU A 208 26.38 20.65 -15.52
CA GLU A 208 27.38 20.61 -14.45
C GLU A 208 27.78 19.18 -14.05
N ASN A 209 26.82 18.24 -14.05
CA ASN A 209 26.98 16.93 -13.38
C ASN A 209 27.17 15.73 -14.33
N TYR A 210 27.10 15.91 -15.64
CA TYR A 210 27.44 14.87 -16.61
C TYR A 210 28.78 15.15 -17.29
N THR A 211 29.70 14.18 -17.28
CA THR A 211 31.04 14.32 -17.86
C THR A 211 31.00 14.19 -19.39
N TRP A 212 30.49 15.23 -20.06
CA TRP A 212 30.34 15.29 -21.52
C TRP A 212 31.69 15.10 -22.26
N GLY A 213 32.76 15.74 -21.76
CA GLY A 213 34.17 15.44 -22.10
C GLY A 213 34.65 15.98 -23.46
N SER A 214 35.48 17.05 -23.46
CA SER A 214 35.94 17.82 -24.65
C SER A 214 34.84 18.48 -25.52
N LEU A 215 33.61 18.03 -25.35
CA LEU A 215 32.40 18.27 -26.12
C LEU A 215 31.23 18.23 -25.11
N SER A 216 30.87 19.13 -24.15
CA SER A 216 31.08 21.75 -22.99
C SER A 216 29.92 22.53 -22.19
N ASN A 217 29.02 23.25 -22.89
CA ASN A 217 27.58 23.34 -22.58
C ASN A 217 26.76 23.28 -23.88
N ALA A 218 25.51 22.79 -23.81
CA ALA A 218 24.72 22.25 -24.93
C ALA A 218 24.34 23.18 -26.11
N ALA A 219 24.91 24.38 -26.16
CA ALA A 219 25.39 25.01 -27.38
C ALA A 219 26.43 26.08 -27.03
N ILE A 220 26.21 26.82 -25.94
CA ILE A 220 26.98 28.01 -25.55
C ILE A 220 28.46 27.70 -25.26
N ALA A 221 28.79 26.68 -24.46
CA ALA A 221 30.17 26.41 -24.06
C ALA A 221 30.81 25.15 -24.68
N PHE A 222 30.08 24.35 -25.47
CA PHE A 222 30.65 23.36 -26.41
C PHE A 222 30.51 23.91 -27.83
N PRO A 223 31.44 24.76 -28.32
CA PRO A 223 31.40 25.24 -29.71
C PRO A 223 31.54 24.07 -30.72
N THR A 224 32.11 22.96 -30.28
CA THR A 224 32.43 21.76 -31.07
C THR A 224 31.29 20.73 -31.18
N LEU A 225 30.24 20.81 -30.36
CA LEU A 225 29.09 19.89 -30.46
C LEU A 225 28.08 20.30 -31.55
N GLN A 226 27.47 19.27 -32.14
CA GLN A 226 26.34 19.32 -33.06
C GLN A 226 25.13 18.65 -32.42
N PHE A 227 23.95 19.23 -32.59
CA PHE A 227 22.70 18.77 -31.99
C PHE A 227 21.61 18.64 -33.04
N VAL A 228 20.88 17.51 -32.99
CA VAL A 228 19.58 17.36 -33.64
C VAL A 228 18.54 17.16 -32.55
N VAL A 229 17.61 18.10 -32.45
CA VAL A 229 16.46 18.01 -31.52
C VAL A 229 15.31 17.36 -32.28
N GLN A 230 14.75 16.31 -31.69
CA GLN A 230 13.68 15.50 -32.29
C GLN A 230 12.40 15.69 -31.47
N ASP A 231 11.28 15.91 -32.17
CA ASP A 231 9.94 16.01 -31.59
C ASP A 231 8.90 15.44 -32.57
N LEU A 232 7.71 15.13 -32.10
CA LEU A 232 6.62 14.54 -32.88
C LEU A 232 5.90 15.57 -33.75
N ASP A 233 5.81 16.82 -33.27
CA ASP A 233 4.97 17.87 -33.85
C ASP A 233 5.75 18.79 -34.80
N GLU A 234 5.29 18.91 -36.04
CA GLU A 234 5.92 19.72 -37.09
C GLU A 234 5.87 21.22 -36.79
N ALA A 235 4.78 21.73 -36.22
CA ALA A 235 4.64 23.14 -35.86
C ALA A 235 5.56 23.50 -34.68
N VAL A 236 5.73 22.60 -33.70
CA VAL A 236 6.72 22.75 -32.61
C VAL A 236 8.15 22.75 -33.15
N VAL A 237 8.47 21.83 -34.09
CA VAL A 237 9.78 21.78 -34.77
C VAL A 237 10.06 23.07 -35.54
N MET A 238 9.09 23.59 -36.31
CA MET A 238 9.23 24.82 -37.08
C MET A 238 9.36 26.07 -36.19
N ASP A 239 8.53 26.21 -35.15
CA ASP A 239 8.61 27.32 -34.19
C ASP A 239 9.93 27.29 -33.38
N ALA A 240 10.45 26.10 -33.07
CA ALA A 240 11.73 25.95 -32.40
C ALA A 240 12.92 26.32 -33.30
N ASP A 241 12.90 25.97 -34.60
CA ASP A 241 13.95 26.37 -35.55
C ASP A 241 13.87 27.87 -35.88
N ALA A 242 12.67 28.43 -36.04
CA ALA A 242 12.46 29.86 -36.28
C ALA A 242 12.91 30.74 -35.10
N ARG A 243 12.76 30.26 -33.85
CA ARG A 243 13.22 30.95 -32.63
C ARG A 243 14.66 30.60 -32.22
N LYS A 244 15.41 29.87 -33.06
CA LYS A 244 16.81 29.49 -32.80
C LYS A 244 17.73 30.72 -32.90
N PRO A 245 18.52 31.06 -31.86
CA PRO A 245 19.51 32.12 -31.93
C PRO A 245 20.53 31.88 -33.06
N VAL A 246 20.80 32.90 -33.88
CA VAL A 246 21.62 32.82 -35.11
C VAL A 246 23.00 32.15 -34.87
N GLN A 247 23.62 32.45 -33.72
CA GLN A 247 24.88 31.86 -33.25
C GLN A 247 24.88 30.32 -33.09
N PHE A 248 23.72 29.67 -33.17
CA PHE A 248 23.56 28.22 -33.12
C PHE A 248 23.03 27.61 -34.43
N ALA A 249 22.76 28.40 -35.47
CA ALA A 249 22.17 27.91 -36.73
C ALA A 249 22.99 26.78 -37.37
N ASN A 250 24.32 26.85 -37.30
CA ASN A 250 25.25 25.85 -37.83
C ASN A 250 25.50 24.66 -36.89
N ARG A 251 24.84 24.59 -35.73
CA ARG A 251 25.12 23.60 -34.67
C ARG A 251 23.89 22.98 -34.00
N VAL A 252 22.70 23.58 -34.17
CA VAL A 252 21.42 23.05 -33.70
C VAL A 252 20.47 22.96 -34.89
N ARG A 253 19.94 21.77 -35.13
CA ARG A 253 18.89 21.47 -36.11
C ARG A 253 17.70 20.86 -35.38
N PHE A 254 16.49 21.11 -35.87
CA PHE A 254 15.28 20.44 -35.42
C PHE A 254 14.79 19.49 -36.51
N MET A 255 14.12 18.40 -36.13
CA MET A 255 13.64 17.37 -37.05
C MET A 255 12.39 16.68 -36.49
N VAL A 256 11.37 16.49 -37.33
CA VAL A 256 10.17 15.72 -36.98
C VAL A 256 10.53 14.23 -36.92
N HIS A 257 10.25 13.56 -35.80
CA HIS A 257 10.47 12.12 -35.62
C HIS A 257 9.65 11.55 -34.46
N ASP A 258 8.80 10.56 -34.75
CA ASP A 258 8.23 9.67 -33.73
C ASP A 258 9.29 8.69 -33.22
N PHE A 259 9.71 8.83 -31.96
CA PHE A 259 10.66 7.94 -31.29
C PHE A 259 10.16 6.48 -31.10
N LEU A 260 8.89 6.19 -31.42
CA LEU A 260 8.36 4.84 -31.50
C LEU A 260 8.59 4.19 -32.89
N THR A 261 9.18 4.91 -33.84
CA THR A 261 9.66 4.42 -35.16
C THR A 261 11.19 4.32 -35.18
N PRO A 262 11.80 3.49 -36.06
CA PRO A 262 13.26 3.34 -36.10
C PRO A 262 13.99 4.67 -36.28
N GLN A 263 15.02 4.91 -35.46
CA GLN A 263 15.76 6.16 -35.41
C GLN A 263 16.50 6.44 -36.74
N PRO A 264 16.25 7.56 -37.43
CA PRO A 264 16.78 7.81 -38.78
C PRO A 264 18.24 8.30 -38.82
N ILE A 265 18.82 8.78 -37.72
CA ILE A 265 20.20 9.31 -37.69
C ILE A 265 21.12 8.57 -36.73
N ARG A 266 22.41 8.47 -37.08
CA ARG A 266 23.47 8.01 -36.17
C ARG A 266 23.99 9.17 -35.33
N ALA A 267 24.15 8.94 -34.03
CA ALA A 267 24.73 9.90 -33.09
C ALA A 267 25.63 9.20 -32.05
N ALA A 268 26.65 9.91 -31.57
CA ALA A 268 27.51 9.43 -30.48
C ALA A 268 26.81 9.46 -29.10
N VAL A 269 25.77 10.30 -28.95
CA VAL A 269 24.93 10.38 -27.75
C VAL A 269 23.46 10.55 -28.16
N TYR A 270 22.60 9.69 -27.63
CA TYR A 270 21.14 9.83 -27.70
C TYR A 270 20.65 10.29 -26.32
N TYR A 271 20.04 11.46 -26.26
CA TYR A 271 19.71 12.14 -25.00
C TYR A 271 18.20 12.28 -24.80
N PHE A 272 17.70 11.78 -23.67
CA PHE A 272 16.29 11.84 -23.30
C PHE A 272 16.14 12.53 -21.95
N ARG A 273 15.46 13.68 -21.91
CA ARG A 273 15.13 14.40 -20.67
C ARG A 273 13.63 14.36 -20.43
N SER A 274 13.21 13.87 -19.27
CA SER A 274 11.78 13.88 -18.86
C SER A 274 10.82 13.18 -19.84
N ILE A 275 11.30 12.26 -20.68
CA ILE A 275 10.46 11.51 -21.63
C ILE A 275 9.85 10.27 -20.97
N PHE A 276 10.69 9.43 -20.36
CA PHE A 276 10.36 8.05 -19.99
C PHE A 276 9.26 7.90 -18.91
N HIS A 277 8.92 8.91 -18.10
CA HIS A 277 7.75 8.82 -17.20
C HIS A 277 6.40 8.87 -17.92
N ASN A 278 6.35 9.38 -19.16
CA ASN A 278 5.10 9.49 -19.92
C ASN A 278 4.66 8.15 -20.56
N TRP A 279 5.43 7.07 -20.34
CA TRP A 279 5.35 5.84 -21.12
C TRP A 279 5.50 4.59 -20.23
N PRO A 280 4.55 3.64 -20.26
CA PRO A 280 4.72 2.33 -19.65
C PRO A 280 5.88 1.52 -20.23
N ASP A 281 6.36 0.53 -19.48
CA ASP A 281 7.59 -0.24 -19.76
C ASP A 281 7.68 -0.77 -21.19
N LYS A 282 6.57 -1.28 -21.75
CA LYS A 282 6.52 -1.79 -23.14
C LYS A 282 6.86 -0.72 -24.19
N TYR A 283 6.49 0.54 -23.96
CA TYR A 283 6.85 1.66 -24.85
C TYR A 283 8.26 2.15 -24.59
N CYS A 284 8.70 2.21 -23.34
CA CYS A 284 10.10 2.49 -23.00
C CYS A 284 11.06 1.50 -23.68
N VAL A 285 10.72 0.21 -23.66
CA VAL A 285 11.41 -0.86 -24.39
C VAL A 285 11.31 -0.66 -25.91
N LYS A 286 10.18 -0.20 -26.45
CA LYS A 286 10.02 0.12 -27.88
C LYS A 286 10.93 1.29 -28.31
N ILE A 287 11.01 2.36 -27.52
CA ILE A 287 11.90 3.52 -27.75
C ILE A 287 13.37 3.08 -27.76
N LEU A 288 13.80 2.30 -26.76
CA LEU A 288 15.17 1.79 -26.70
C LEU A 288 15.49 0.85 -27.87
N ARG A 289 14.53 0.02 -28.31
CA ARG A 289 14.67 -0.83 -29.50
C ARG A 289 14.71 -0.07 -30.81
N ALA A 290 14.02 1.06 -30.93
CA ALA A 290 14.06 1.93 -32.11
C ALA A 290 15.46 2.53 -32.36
N LEU A 291 16.30 2.65 -31.33
CA LEU A 291 17.70 3.09 -31.44
C LEU A 291 18.64 2.01 -31.98
N ILE A 292 18.38 0.73 -31.68
CA ILE A 292 19.33 -0.39 -31.94
C ILE A 292 19.90 -0.41 -33.37
N PRO A 293 19.13 -0.15 -34.46
CA PRO A 293 19.66 -0.14 -35.83
C PRO A 293 20.76 0.89 -36.12
N VAL A 294 20.93 1.91 -35.26
CA VAL A 294 21.88 3.03 -35.44
C VAL A 294 22.86 3.19 -34.27
N LEU A 295 22.89 2.26 -33.31
CA LEU A 295 23.87 2.25 -32.22
C LEU A 295 25.23 1.74 -32.71
N GLU A 296 26.22 2.63 -32.76
CA GLU A 296 27.61 2.27 -33.04
C GLU A 296 28.37 1.90 -31.74
N PRO A 297 29.44 1.08 -31.80
CA PRO A 297 30.24 0.74 -30.62
C PRO A 297 30.81 1.98 -29.92
N GLY A 298 30.40 2.21 -28.67
CA GLY A 298 30.79 3.38 -27.88
C GLY A 298 29.76 4.52 -27.87
N ALA A 299 28.70 4.45 -28.68
CA ALA A 299 27.57 5.37 -28.58
C ALA A 299 26.90 5.24 -27.18
N LYS A 300 26.47 6.37 -26.63
CA LYS A 300 25.86 6.46 -25.30
C LYS A 300 24.36 6.77 -25.40
N ILE A 301 23.57 6.17 -24.51
CA ILE A 301 22.22 6.66 -24.20
C ILE A 301 22.32 7.38 -22.86
N VAL A 302 21.81 8.61 -22.78
CA VAL A 302 21.84 9.45 -21.57
C VAL A 302 20.40 9.82 -21.23
N ILE A 303 19.94 9.36 -20.07
CA ILE A 303 18.63 9.69 -19.53
C ILE A 303 18.80 10.71 -18.40
N ASN A 304 18.07 11.81 -18.49
CA ASN A 304 17.94 12.81 -17.43
C ASN A 304 16.50 12.74 -16.88
N HIS A 305 16.37 12.27 -15.65
CA HIS A 305 15.11 11.89 -15.05
C HIS A 305 15.17 11.93 -13.51
N SER A 306 14.02 12.05 -12.86
CA SER A 306 13.87 11.71 -11.45
C SER A 306 14.31 10.27 -11.19
N VAL A 307 15.12 10.07 -10.15
CA VAL A 307 15.56 8.77 -9.62
C VAL A 307 15.49 8.86 -8.10
N MET A 308 14.29 8.67 -7.55
CA MET A 308 14.03 8.72 -6.11
C MET A 308 13.26 7.46 -5.68
N PRO A 309 13.50 6.93 -4.46
CA PRO A 309 12.63 5.91 -3.88
C PRO A 309 11.31 6.58 -3.47
N GLY A 310 10.30 6.48 -4.33
CA GLY A 310 8.97 7.04 -4.10
C GLY A 310 7.93 6.47 -5.06
N PRO A 311 6.62 6.50 -4.73
CA PRO A 311 5.59 5.88 -5.57
C PRO A 311 5.55 6.47 -6.99
N GLY A 312 5.99 5.70 -7.98
CA GLY A 312 5.99 6.07 -9.41
C GLY A 312 7.34 6.51 -9.99
N ASP A 313 8.37 6.71 -9.18
CA ASP A 313 9.76 6.90 -9.65
C ASP A 313 10.50 5.56 -9.70
N ARG A 314 11.39 5.38 -10.69
CA ARG A 314 12.18 4.14 -10.87
C ARG A 314 13.50 4.16 -10.10
N GLU A 315 13.83 3.04 -9.47
CA GLU A 315 15.17 2.78 -8.95
C GLU A 315 16.19 2.46 -10.06
N ILE A 316 17.48 2.60 -9.77
CA ILE A 316 18.58 2.31 -10.70
C ILE A 316 18.52 0.85 -11.21
N ALA A 317 18.21 -0.12 -10.34
CA ALA A 317 18.09 -1.52 -10.73
C ALA A 317 16.93 -1.76 -11.74
N GLU A 318 15.88 -0.95 -11.67
CA GLU A 318 14.76 -1.02 -12.61
C GLU A 318 15.11 -0.40 -13.96
N TRP A 319 15.87 0.69 -13.97
CA TRP A 319 16.48 1.22 -15.20
C TRP A 319 17.41 0.19 -15.86
N GLU A 320 18.28 -0.48 -15.10
CA GLU A 320 19.12 -1.55 -15.64
C GLU A 320 18.29 -2.68 -16.28
N LYS A 321 17.27 -3.16 -15.55
CA LYS A 321 16.33 -4.19 -16.01
C LYS A 321 15.61 -3.78 -17.30
N LEU A 322 15.09 -2.55 -17.36
CA LEU A 322 14.38 -1.99 -18.52
C LEU A 322 15.27 -1.92 -19.77
N PHE A 323 16.54 -1.54 -19.60
CA PHE A 323 17.52 -1.56 -20.69
C PHE A 323 17.83 -2.99 -21.16
N ARG A 324 18.09 -3.93 -20.24
CA ARG A 324 18.35 -5.34 -20.62
C ARG A 324 17.15 -6.00 -21.31
N GLN A 325 15.92 -5.60 -20.97
CA GLN A 325 14.70 -6.03 -21.68
C GLN A 325 14.64 -5.49 -23.11
N ALA A 326 15.20 -4.31 -23.39
CA ALA A 326 15.29 -3.79 -24.75
C ALA A 326 16.32 -4.55 -25.59
N ASP A 327 17.54 -4.72 -25.05
CA ASP A 327 18.62 -5.54 -25.60
C ASP A 327 19.62 -5.94 -24.51
N GLU A 328 20.01 -7.22 -24.45
CA GLU A 328 20.95 -7.71 -23.42
C GLU A 328 22.34 -7.06 -23.52
N ARG A 329 22.72 -6.52 -24.68
CA ARG A 329 24.02 -5.87 -24.92
C ARG A 329 24.12 -4.48 -24.26
N PHE A 330 23.02 -3.89 -23.81
CA PHE A 330 23.07 -2.62 -23.08
C PHE A 330 23.83 -2.77 -21.76
N MET A 331 24.85 -1.93 -21.55
CA MET A 331 25.64 -1.87 -20.33
C MET A 331 25.36 -0.56 -19.59
N PHE A 332 24.90 -0.64 -18.35
CA PHE A 332 24.86 0.50 -17.45
C PHE A 332 26.28 1.03 -17.20
N LYS A 333 26.41 2.36 -17.07
CA LYS A 333 27.69 3.06 -16.88
C LYS A 333 27.75 3.92 -15.61
N GLY A 334 26.71 3.86 -14.79
CA GLY A 334 26.54 4.71 -13.61
C GLY A 334 25.39 5.70 -13.77
N ALA A 335 24.84 6.12 -12.64
CA ALA A 335 23.94 7.26 -12.50
C ALA A 335 24.58 8.29 -11.58
N TRP A 336 24.22 9.57 -11.75
CA TRP A 336 24.59 10.60 -10.79
C TRP A 336 23.78 10.46 -9.50
N GLN A 337 24.42 10.72 -8.36
CA GLN A 337 23.80 10.73 -7.03
C GLN A 337 24.37 11.91 -6.24
N PRO A 338 23.54 12.68 -5.50
CA PRO A 338 24.02 13.66 -4.53
C PRO A 338 24.93 13.01 -3.47
N GLU A 339 25.95 13.73 -3.01
CA GLU A 339 26.99 13.14 -2.15
C GLU A 339 26.49 12.72 -0.76
N GLU A 340 25.42 13.34 -0.25
CA GLU A 340 24.72 12.95 0.99
C GLU A 340 24.37 11.46 1.01
N LYS A 341 23.81 10.94 -0.10
CA LYS A 341 23.37 9.52 -0.20
C LYS A 341 24.54 8.53 -0.23
N LYS A 342 25.76 8.93 -0.61
CA LYS A 342 26.95 8.08 -0.44
C LYS A 342 27.25 7.85 1.04
N HIS A 343 27.09 8.89 1.87
CA HIS A 343 27.48 8.85 3.28
C HIS A 343 26.51 7.99 4.11
N GLU A 344 25.21 8.09 3.86
CA GLU A 344 24.21 7.21 4.50
C GLU A 344 24.43 5.73 4.16
N LEU A 345 24.72 5.41 2.90
CA LEU A 345 25.01 4.03 2.46
C LEU A 345 26.33 3.48 3.05
N GLN A 346 27.34 4.31 3.30
CA GLN A 346 28.56 3.89 3.99
C GLN A 346 28.33 3.67 5.50
N LEU A 347 27.48 4.48 6.14
CA LEU A 347 27.10 4.32 7.55
C LEU A 347 26.17 3.12 7.77
N ALA A 348 25.34 2.75 6.80
CA ALA A 348 24.54 1.53 6.83
C ALA A 348 25.40 0.26 6.79
N ASN A 349 26.48 0.26 5.98
CA ASN A 349 27.36 -0.90 5.79
C ASN A 349 28.41 -1.11 6.90
N THR A 350 28.48 -0.25 7.92
CA THR A 350 29.55 -0.27 8.93
C THR A 350 29.09 -0.55 10.37
N ARG A 351 27.80 -0.80 10.61
CA ARG A 351 27.31 -1.22 11.94
C ARG A 351 27.54 -2.73 12.19
N PRO A 352 28.20 -3.12 13.29
CA PRO A 352 28.42 -4.53 13.60
C PRO A 352 27.13 -5.23 14.03
N LYS A 353 26.96 -6.50 13.64
CA LYS A 353 25.87 -7.37 14.11
C LYS A 353 26.13 -7.79 15.56
N SER A 354 25.69 -7.00 16.53
CA SER A 354 25.73 -7.39 17.94
C SER A 354 24.71 -8.50 18.24
N SER A 355 25.20 -9.68 18.56
CA SER A 355 24.39 -10.80 19.01
C SER A 355 23.78 -10.57 20.39
N LEU A 356 22.52 -10.96 20.58
CA LEU A 356 21.91 -11.15 21.89
C LEU A 356 21.10 -12.44 21.86
N ALA A 357 21.64 -13.49 22.47
CA ALA A 357 20.93 -14.76 22.64
C ALA A 357 19.97 -14.63 23.83
N ALA A 358 18.69 -14.91 23.61
CA ALA A 358 17.70 -15.12 24.66
C ALA A 358 17.36 -16.61 24.71
N THR A 359 17.52 -17.22 25.88
CA THR A 359 17.19 -18.62 26.11
C THR A 359 15.69 -18.83 26.16
N VAL A 360 15.17 -19.75 25.35
CA VAL A 360 13.80 -20.26 25.47
C VAL A 360 13.85 -21.55 26.30
N GLU A 361 13.09 -21.61 27.39
CA GLU A 361 12.82 -22.85 28.11
C GLU A 361 11.63 -23.55 27.46
N ASP A 362 11.90 -24.42 26.48
CA ASP A 362 10.87 -25.21 25.79
C ASP A 362 10.37 -26.36 26.69
N ALA A 363 9.10 -26.30 27.09
CA ALA A 363 8.45 -27.27 27.98
C ALA A 363 7.48 -28.22 27.23
N ASP A 364 7.92 -28.81 26.11
CA ASP A 364 7.27 -30.01 25.52
C ASP A 364 8.25 -30.84 24.65
N GLU A 365 9.52 -31.00 25.08
CA GLU A 365 10.42 -32.01 24.49
C GLU A 365 10.15 -33.40 25.07
N SER A 366 9.23 -34.12 24.41
CA SER A 366 9.23 -35.58 24.40
C SER A 366 8.94 -36.10 22.99
N LEU A 367 9.56 -37.22 22.60
CA LEU A 367 9.47 -37.85 21.26
C LEU A 367 10.27 -37.21 20.10
N ASP A 368 11.58 -37.00 20.26
CA ASP A 368 12.57 -37.17 19.14
C ASP A 368 14.03 -37.31 19.66
N GLU A 369 14.27 -37.94 20.82
CA GLU A 369 15.64 -38.32 21.27
C GLU A 369 16.19 -39.51 20.47
N GLU A 370 16.88 -39.25 19.36
CA GLU A 370 18.03 -40.06 18.91
C GLU A 370 18.82 -39.33 17.78
N TYR A 371 20.13 -39.60 17.69
CA TYR A 371 21.06 -39.04 16.69
C TYR A 371 21.25 -37.50 16.67
N ARG A 372 21.88 -36.97 17.72
CA ARG A 372 22.86 -35.87 17.57
C ARG A 372 24.26 -36.47 17.39
N SER A 373 24.91 -36.16 16.27
CA SER A 373 26.35 -36.37 16.06
C SER A 373 26.92 -35.21 15.24
N ASN A 374 28.15 -34.81 15.57
CA ASN A 374 28.86 -33.64 15.04
C ASN A 374 28.82 -33.54 13.50
N ASP A 375 28.66 -32.33 12.98
CA ASP A 375 29.84 -31.51 12.66
C ASP A 375 29.48 -30.02 12.50
N GLY A 376 30.45 -29.15 12.80
CA GLY A 376 30.30 -27.70 12.68
C GLY A 376 30.82 -27.18 11.34
N ASN A 377 30.04 -26.32 10.67
CA ASN A 377 30.56 -25.37 9.68
C ASN A 377 29.49 -24.29 9.39
N GLU A 378 29.91 -23.03 9.39
CA GLU A 378 29.09 -21.93 8.87
C GLU A 378 29.12 -21.97 7.33
N ALA A 379 28.02 -22.41 6.71
CA ALA A 379 27.91 -22.46 5.25
C ALA A 379 26.47 -22.23 4.78
N ASN A 380 26.34 -21.44 3.71
CA ASN A 380 25.12 -21.07 2.99
C ASN A 380 23.92 -22.02 3.17
N THR A 381 22.81 -21.50 3.69
CA THR A 381 21.49 -22.14 3.69
C THR A 381 20.86 -22.14 2.30
N THR A 382 21.53 -22.75 1.31
CA THR A 382 20.91 -23.11 0.03
C THR A 382 19.83 -24.17 0.28
N GLU A 383 18.61 -23.91 -0.19
CA GLU A 383 17.44 -24.78 0.03
C GLU A 383 17.69 -26.23 -0.39
N LYS A 384 17.55 -27.16 0.56
CA LYS A 384 17.76 -28.58 0.29
C LYS A 384 16.42 -29.17 -0.16
N LEU A 385 16.20 -29.14 -1.47
CA LEU A 385 15.08 -29.83 -2.14
C LEU A 385 15.60 -30.98 -3.01
N CYS A 386 15.02 -32.18 -2.85
CA CYS A 386 15.27 -33.29 -3.76
C CYS A 386 14.59 -33.05 -5.12
N LYS A 387 14.99 -33.78 -6.17
CA LYS A 387 14.49 -33.58 -7.53
C LYS A 387 12.96 -33.51 -7.60
N ARG A 388 12.25 -34.50 -7.03
CA ARG A 388 10.77 -34.56 -6.98
C ARG A 388 10.12 -33.30 -6.37
N CYS A 389 10.81 -32.60 -5.46
CA CYS A 389 10.33 -31.39 -4.81
C CYS A 389 10.75 -30.11 -5.55
N LYS A 390 11.90 -30.11 -6.24
CA LYS A 390 12.28 -29.04 -7.19
C LYS A 390 11.35 -29.03 -8.40
N ASP A 391 10.95 -30.21 -8.87
CA ASP A 391 10.02 -30.42 -9.98
C ASP A 391 8.60 -29.85 -9.72
N LEU A 392 8.26 -29.49 -8.46
CA LEU A 392 7.03 -28.80 -8.08
C LEU A 392 7.02 -27.28 -8.40
N GLY A 393 8.18 -26.67 -8.63
CA GLY A 393 8.29 -25.27 -9.04
C GLY A 393 7.71 -24.24 -8.06
N LEU A 394 7.84 -24.45 -6.74
CA LEU A 394 7.20 -23.65 -5.67
C LEU A 394 7.74 -22.22 -5.52
N THR A 395 7.63 -21.39 -6.57
CA THR A 395 7.98 -19.96 -6.55
C THR A 395 6.80 -19.07 -6.16
N ILE A 396 7.07 -17.84 -5.74
CA ILE A 396 6.05 -16.83 -5.36
C ILE A 396 4.92 -16.72 -6.41
N GLY A 397 5.26 -16.68 -7.70
CA GLY A 397 4.29 -16.62 -8.81
C GLY A 397 3.38 -17.86 -8.98
N HIS A 398 3.65 -18.96 -8.29
CA HIS A 398 2.72 -20.09 -8.21
C HIS A 398 1.66 -19.93 -7.11
N PHE A 399 1.93 -19.08 -6.10
CA PHE A 399 1.01 -18.77 -4.99
C PHE A 399 0.21 -17.49 -5.20
N ILE A 400 0.67 -16.57 -6.06
CA ILE A 400 -0.12 -15.42 -6.50
C ILE A 400 -0.99 -15.83 -7.69
N ILE A 401 -2.26 -15.42 -7.72
CA ILE A 401 -3.03 -15.37 -8.97
C ILE A 401 -2.95 -13.93 -9.47
N GLU A 402 -2.31 -13.73 -10.61
CA GLU A 402 -2.28 -12.44 -11.30
C GLU A 402 -3.72 -11.91 -11.47
N ARG A 403 -3.90 -10.59 -11.30
CA ARG A 403 -5.21 -9.95 -11.42
C ARG A 403 -5.81 -10.29 -12.79
N VAL A 404 -7.05 -10.77 -12.81
CA VAL A 404 -7.80 -10.98 -14.07
C VAL A 404 -8.43 -9.65 -14.46
N PRO A 405 -8.05 -9.04 -15.59
CA PRO A 405 -8.86 -8.01 -16.23
C PRO A 405 -10.09 -8.66 -16.88
N ASP A 406 -11.17 -7.90 -16.98
CA ASP A 406 -12.44 -8.24 -17.63
C ASP A 406 -13.28 -9.41 -17.08
N VAL A 407 -14.58 -9.33 -17.40
CA VAL A 407 -15.65 -10.01 -16.67
C VAL A 407 -16.63 -10.68 -17.63
N THR A 408 -16.78 -12.01 -17.46
CA THR A 408 -17.89 -12.89 -17.94
C THR A 408 -18.00 -13.20 -19.45
N PRO A 409 -18.77 -14.26 -19.86
CA PRO A 409 -19.30 -15.41 -19.11
C PRO A 409 -19.10 -16.81 -19.77
N ARG A 410 -19.23 -17.86 -18.93
CA ARG A 410 -19.77 -19.22 -19.23
C ARG A 410 -19.06 -20.11 -20.29
N TYR A 411 -18.50 -21.20 -19.75
CA TYR A 411 -18.20 -22.51 -20.37
C TYR A 411 -16.97 -22.67 -21.31
N SER A 412 -16.49 -23.92 -21.28
CA SER A 412 -15.44 -24.56 -22.09
C SER A 412 -13.96 -24.23 -21.82
N SER A 413 -13.24 -25.31 -21.45
CA SER A 413 -11.89 -25.70 -21.89
C SER A 413 -10.62 -24.85 -21.59
N CYS A 414 -9.61 -25.57 -21.09
CA CYS A 414 -8.16 -25.34 -21.22
C CYS A 414 -7.55 -23.93 -21.06
N TYR A 415 -7.14 -23.61 -19.83
CA TYR A 415 -5.89 -22.87 -19.62
C TYR A 415 -4.72 -23.87 -19.49
N SER A 416 -3.75 -23.79 -20.40
CA SER A 416 -2.46 -24.47 -20.31
C SER A 416 -1.36 -23.46 -20.02
N VAL A 417 -0.74 -23.55 -18.85
CA VAL A 417 0.50 -22.79 -18.55
C VAL A 417 1.63 -23.34 -19.41
N ASN A 418 2.53 -22.46 -19.87
CA ASN A 418 3.62 -22.84 -20.76
C ASN A 418 4.59 -23.85 -20.14
N GLN A 419 5.19 -24.68 -21.01
CA GLN A 419 5.82 -25.93 -20.59
C GLN A 419 7.26 -25.75 -20.08
N GLY A 420 7.40 -25.55 -18.77
CA GLY A 420 8.58 -26.03 -18.05
C GLY A 420 8.55 -27.56 -18.01
N ASN A 421 9.59 -28.24 -18.50
CA ASN A 421 9.58 -29.69 -18.67
C ASN A 421 9.82 -30.45 -17.35
N THR A 422 8.77 -30.61 -16.54
CA THR A 422 8.72 -31.56 -15.41
C THR A 422 7.50 -32.47 -15.53
N ASN A 423 7.64 -33.74 -15.15
CA ASN A 423 6.56 -34.75 -15.27
C ASN A 423 5.45 -34.59 -14.20
N PHE A 424 5.28 -33.41 -13.58
CA PHE A 424 4.39 -33.19 -12.44
C PHE A 424 3.61 -31.86 -12.52
N SER A 425 2.79 -31.70 -13.57
CA SER A 425 1.95 -30.50 -13.74
C SER A 425 0.67 -30.56 -12.90
N LEU A 426 0.71 -29.95 -11.70
CA LEU A 426 -0.45 -29.72 -10.84
C LEU A 426 -1.38 -28.65 -11.44
N LYS A 427 -2.49 -29.07 -12.06
CA LYS A 427 -3.52 -28.13 -12.54
C LYS A 427 -4.38 -27.59 -11.40
N THR A 428 -4.75 -26.31 -11.47
CA THR A 428 -5.68 -25.65 -10.54
C THR A 428 -7.09 -26.21 -10.70
N GLY A 429 -7.58 -26.95 -9.70
CA GLY A 429 -8.90 -27.58 -9.75
C GLY A 429 -9.02 -28.80 -8.83
N ARG A 430 -10.06 -29.62 -9.05
CA ARG A 430 -10.35 -30.83 -8.25
C ARG A 430 -9.38 -32.01 -8.49
N SER A 431 -8.37 -31.86 -9.35
CA SER A 431 -7.39 -32.89 -9.68
C SER A 431 -6.37 -33.10 -8.57
N ARG A 432 -6.67 -34.03 -7.65
CA ARG A 432 -5.77 -34.52 -6.60
C ARG A 432 -4.69 -35.42 -7.21
N GLN A 433 -3.42 -35.02 -7.12
CA GLN A 433 -2.30 -35.74 -7.73
C GLN A 433 -1.49 -36.51 -6.68
N ARG A 434 -1.27 -37.83 -6.90
CA ARG A 434 -0.41 -38.67 -6.06
C ARG A 434 1.03 -38.12 -6.10
N PHE A 435 1.61 -37.86 -4.94
CA PHE A 435 2.94 -37.26 -4.82
C PHE A 435 3.99 -38.21 -4.26
N ALA A 436 3.70 -38.90 -3.15
CA ALA A 436 4.63 -39.81 -2.49
C ALA A 436 3.90 -40.72 -1.49
N THR A 437 4.48 -41.85 -1.07
CA THR A 437 4.04 -42.53 0.17
C THR A 437 4.72 -41.92 1.40
N LEU A 438 4.18 -42.17 2.60
CA LEU A 438 4.82 -41.75 3.85
C LEU A 438 6.28 -42.27 3.96
N ASN A 439 6.53 -43.52 3.55
CA ASN A 439 7.84 -44.15 3.46
C ASN A 439 8.80 -43.36 2.53
N GLU A 440 8.37 -43.01 1.31
CA GLU A 440 9.18 -42.22 0.37
C GLU A 440 9.54 -40.83 0.92
N LEU A 441 8.60 -40.17 1.59
CA LEU A 441 8.85 -38.87 2.25
C LEU A 441 9.83 -39.03 3.42
N HIS A 442 9.67 -40.08 4.22
CA HIS A 442 10.52 -40.37 5.37
C HIS A 442 11.97 -40.65 4.95
N LEU A 443 12.18 -41.43 3.89
CA LEU A 443 13.50 -41.73 3.29
C LEU A 443 14.24 -40.49 2.76
N LYS A 444 13.57 -39.35 2.59
CA LYS A 444 14.17 -38.08 2.15
C LYS A 444 14.08 -36.96 3.20
N ARG A 445 13.61 -37.22 4.43
CA ARG A 445 13.41 -36.20 5.48
C ARG A 445 14.71 -35.50 5.95
N GLN A 446 15.86 -36.14 5.77
CA GLN A 446 17.17 -35.60 6.17
C GLN A 446 17.82 -34.71 5.08
N CYS A 447 17.37 -34.83 3.82
CA CYS A 447 17.98 -34.14 2.68
C CYS A 447 16.97 -33.39 1.79
N CYS A 448 15.71 -33.30 2.23
CA CYS A 448 14.67 -32.54 1.55
C CYS A 448 13.69 -31.89 2.55
N ASP A 449 13.71 -30.57 2.66
CA ASP A 449 12.91 -29.84 3.65
C ASP A 449 11.39 -29.95 3.39
N PHE A 450 10.95 -29.95 2.13
CA PHE A 450 9.54 -30.24 1.81
C PHE A 450 9.10 -31.66 2.20
N CYS A 451 9.98 -32.68 2.07
CA CYS A 451 9.67 -34.04 2.52
C CYS A 451 9.63 -34.14 4.05
N LYS A 452 10.51 -33.41 4.75
CA LYS A 452 10.52 -33.26 6.22
C LYS A 452 9.22 -32.62 6.71
N LEU A 453 8.76 -31.55 6.06
CA LEU A 453 7.48 -30.88 6.36
C LEU A 453 6.28 -31.80 6.07
N ALA A 454 6.20 -32.39 4.88
CA ALA A 454 5.08 -33.24 4.48
C ALA A 454 4.94 -34.49 5.38
N SER A 455 6.06 -35.18 5.68
CA SER A 455 6.04 -36.35 6.58
C SER A 455 5.71 -35.98 8.03
N ARG A 456 6.18 -34.84 8.54
CA ARG A 456 5.76 -34.30 9.86
C ARG A 456 4.26 -33.97 9.88
N ALA A 457 3.75 -33.30 8.85
CA ALA A 457 2.32 -32.96 8.76
C ALA A 457 1.41 -34.20 8.71
N MET A 458 1.78 -35.20 7.90
CA MET A 458 1.07 -36.48 7.85
C MET A 458 1.07 -37.21 9.20
N LYS A 459 2.24 -37.32 9.86
CA LYS A 459 2.30 -37.94 11.20
C LYS A 459 1.49 -37.17 12.25
N ARG A 460 1.59 -35.83 12.30
CA ARG A 460 0.99 -35.00 13.36
C ARG A 460 -0.53 -34.82 13.27
N TYR A 461 -1.11 -34.95 12.07
CA TYR A 461 -2.53 -34.65 11.84
C TYR A 461 -3.36 -35.82 11.29
N SER A 462 -2.82 -37.05 11.36
CA SER A 462 -3.60 -38.26 11.05
C SER A 462 -4.35 -38.78 12.27
N HIS A 463 -5.62 -39.13 12.08
CA HIS A 463 -6.41 -39.83 13.08
C HIS A 463 -7.45 -40.71 12.37
N PRO A 464 -7.37 -42.05 12.42
CA PRO A 464 -6.40 -42.88 13.15
C PRO A 464 -5.01 -42.96 12.49
N THR A 465 -4.13 -43.80 13.04
CA THR A 465 -2.73 -44.00 12.62
C THR A 465 -2.59 -44.42 11.16
N ILE A 466 -1.77 -43.69 10.41
CA ILE A 466 -1.43 -44.00 9.01
C ILE A 466 -0.26 -44.98 8.91
N THR A 467 -0.28 -45.81 7.85
CA THR A 467 0.79 -46.76 7.52
C THR A 467 1.89 -46.12 6.68
N GLY A 468 3.06 -46.76 6.58
CA GLY A 468 4.17 -46.29 5.74
C GLY A 468 3.81 -46.14 4.25
N ASP A 469 2.86 -46.92 3.75
CA ASP A 469 2.46 -46.90 2.34
C ASP A 469 1.32 -45.91 2.04
N THR A 470 0.76 -45.28 3.07
CA THR A 470 -0.28 -44.24 2.95
C THR A 470 0.18 -43.13 2.00
N ILE A 471 -0.64 -42.84 1.00
CA ILE A 471 -0.29 -41.96 -0.11
C ILE A 471 -0.57 -40.49 0.28
N CYS A 472 0.45 -39.66 0.15
CA CYS A 472 0.35 -38.21 0.13
C CYS A 472 -0.04 -37.72 -1.27
N PHE A 473 -0.98 -36.79 -1.31
CA PHE A 473 -1.48 -36.15 -2.53
C PHE A 473 -1.49 -34.63 -2.38
N LEU A 474 -1.18 -33.96 -3.48
CA LEU A 474 -1.16 -32.51 -3.59
C LEU A 474 -2.35 -32.01 -4.41
N THR A 475 -2.85 -30.81 -4.11
CA THR A 475 -3.92 -30.14 -4.87
C THR A 475 -3.82 -28.63 -4.71
N TRP A 476 -3.86 -27.86 -5.79
CA TRP A 476 -3.99 -26.41 -5.70
C TRP A 476 -5.43 -26.01 -5.37
N GLU A 477 -5.64 -25.38 -4.22
CA GLU A 477 -6.88 -24.67 -3.90
C GLU A 477 -6.66 -23.16 -4.05
N ILE A 478 -7.72 -22.43 -4.42
CA ILE A 478 -7.75 -20.96 -4.39
C ILE A 478 -8.11 -20.50 -2.97
N ASP A 479 -7.56 -19.36 -2.55
CA ASP A 479 -7.90 -18.67 -1.30
C ASP A 479 -8.13 -17.17 -1.49
N GLY A 480 -8.79 -16.56 -0.51
CA GLY A 480 -9.17 -15.15 -0.50
C GLY A 480 -10.45 -14.91 0.32
N ARG A 481 -10.67 -13.65 0.72
CA ARG A 481 -11.92 -13.15 1.34
C ARG A 481 -12.39 -11.91 0.57
N ALA A 482 -13.70 -11.67 0.54
CA ALA A 482 -14.23 -10.35 0.18
C ALA A 482 -14.10 -9.40 1.39
N GLY A 483 -13.82 -8.12 1.13
CA GLY A 483 -13.86 -7.06 2.15
C GLY A 483 -15.27 -6.47 2.30
N PRO A 484 -15.54 -5.68 3.35
CA PRO A 484 -16.80 -4.94 3.48
C PRO A 484 -16.92 -3.81 2.45
N ASP A 485 -15.81 -3.13 2.16
CA ASP A 485 -15.76 -1.84 1.45
C ASP A 485 -15.49 -1.99 -0.07
N ASP A 486 -15.93 -3.11 -0.66
CA ASP A 486 -15.92 -3.34 -2.11
C ASP A 486 -17.18 -2.68 -2.72
N PRO A 487 -17.08 -1.73 -3.68
CA PRO A 487 -18.22 -0.94 -4.18
C PRO A 487 -19.31 -1.72 -4.96
N GLY A 488 -19.31 -3.05 -4.87
CA GLY A 488 -20.34 -3.94 -5.42
C GLY A 488 -21.47 -4.33 -4.48
N TYR A 489 -21.68 -3.66 -3.34
CA TYR A 489 -22.78 -3.97 -2.41
C TYR A 489 -24.14 -3.46 -2.92
N VAL A 490 -24.87 -4.32 -3.64
CA VAL A 490 -26.28 -4.09 -4.02
C VAL A 490 -27.09 -5.38 -3.86
N ASP A 491 -28.26 -5.29 -3.23
CA ASP A 491 -29.33 -6.30 -3.17
C ASP A 491 -28.92 -7.77 -2.89
N GLY A 492 -27.98 -7.97 -1.94
CA GLY A 492 -27.80 -9.25 -1.26
C GLY A 492 -27.22 -10.40 -2.09
N VAL A 493 -26.78 -10.16 -3.32
CA VAL A 493 -26.13 -11.16 -4.18
C VAL A 493 -24.61 -10.96 -4.19
N PHE A 494 -23.86 -11.99 -3.78
CA PHE A 494 -22.39 -11.97 -3.76
C PHE A 494 -21.79 -11.86 -5.18
N SER A 495 -21.58 -10.63 -5.65
CA SER A 495 -20.78 -10.30 -6.83
C SER A 495 -19.27 -10.56 -6.59
N LYS A 496 -18.45 -10.45 -7.61
CA LYS A 496 -17.06 -10.95 -7.60
C LYS A 496 -16.01 -9.93 -8.07
N ILE A 497 -15.33 -9.29 -7.11
CA ILE A 497 -13.90 -9.01 -7.22
C ILE A 497 -13.21 -9.70 -6.03
N ASN A 498 -12.02 -10.27 -6.23
CA ASN A 498 -11.35 -11.09 -5.22
C ASN A 498 -9.82 -10.94 -5.39
N ASN A 499 -9.12 -10.44 -4.38
CA ASN A 499 -7.69 -10.74 -4.23
C ASN A 499 -7.55 -12.25 -3.97
N LYS A 500 -6.81 -12.95 -4.83
CA LYS A 500 -6.71 -14.42 -4.81
C LYS A 500 -5.28 -14.90 -4.72
N THR A 501 -5.00 -15.64 -3.66
CA THR A 501 -3.82 -16.50 -3.58
C THR A 501 -4.19 -17.93 -3.97
N ARG A 502 -3.19 -18.74 -4.28
CA ARG A 502 -3.27 -20.20 -4.31
C ARG A 502 -2.62 -20.74 -3.06
N ARG A 503 -3.13 -21.86 -2.56
CA ARG A 503 -2.53 -22.64 -1.48
C ARG A 503 -2.40 -24.09 -1.92
N LEU A 504 -1.28 -24.71 -1.61
CA LEU A 504 -1.03 -26.10 -1.95
C LEU A 504 -1.56 -26.98 -0.81
N LYS A 505 -2.66 -27.68 -1.03
CA LYS A 505 -3.22 -28.61 -0.06
C LYS A 505 -2.40 -29.88 0.00
N LEU A 506 -2.06 -30.30 1.22
CA LEU A 506 -1.58 -31.64 1.52
C LEU A 506 -2.78 -32.47 1.99
N SER A 507 -2.94 -33.66 1.41
CA SER A 507 -4.04 -34.58 1.72
C SER A 507 -3.57 -36.02 1.59
N TRP A 508 -4.22 -36.95 2.28
CA TRP A 508 -3.86 -38.37 2.26
C TRP A 508 -5.08 -39.23 2.54
N GLU A 509 -4.96 -40.53 2.26
CA GLU A 509 -6.03 -41.51 2.49
C GLU A 509 -6.50 -41.48 3.95
N GLY A 510 -7.82 -41.49 4.16
CA GLY A 510 -8.46 -41.33 5.47
C GLY A 510 -8.64 -39.88 5.94
N ASN A 511 -7.83 -38.91 5.49
CA ASN A 511 -7.91 -37.50 5.92
C ASN A 511 -8.62 -36.59 4.90
N GLU A 512 -9.76 -37.04 4.37
CA GLU A 512 -10.39 -36.35 3.23
C GLU A 512 -11.39 -35.25 3.65
N GLY A 513 -11.94 -35.35 4.88
CA GLY A 513 -12.86 -34.37 5.47
C GLY A 513 -12.28 -33.48 6.57
N ASN A 514 -11.48 -34.05 7.48
CA ASN A 514 -11.32 -33.48 8.84
C ASN A 514 -10.04 -32.65 9.06
N GLY A 515 -8.93 -32.93 8.39
CA GLY A 515 -7.64 -32.26 8.59
C GLY A 515 -7.16 -31.51 7.35
N LYS A 516 -7.56 -30.24 7.22
CA LYS A 516 -7.17 -29.38 6.07
C LYS A 516 -5.80 -28.75 6.31
N VAL A 517 -4.75 -29.37 5.78
CA VAL A 517 -3.37 -28.88 5.81
C VAL A 517 -3.00 -28.19 4.49
N TYR A 518 -2.36 -27.04 4.57
CA TYR A 518 -1.93 -26.25 3.41
C TYR A 518 -0.49 -25.75 3.55
N LEU A 519 0.16 -25.54 2.41
CA LEU A 519 1.28 -24.62 2.26
C LEU A 519 0.74 -23.32 1.62
N VAL A 520 1.19 -22.17 2.12
CA VAL A 520 0.83 -20.82 1.65
C VAL A 520 2.08 -19.98 1.51
N LEU A 521 2.05 -18.95 0.68
CA LEU A 521 3.05 -17.88 0.70
C LEU A 521 2.86 -17.05 1.98
N ALA A 522 3.91 -16.86 2.78
CA ALA A 522 3.85 -16.03 3.98
C ALA A 522 4.07 -14.53 3.68
N VAL A 523 3.70 -13.66 4.63
CA VAL A 523 4.16 -12.27 4.65
C VAL A 523 5.66 -12.25 4.97
N PRO A 524 6.51 -11.58 4.17
CA PRO A 524 7.93 -11.44 4.48
C PRO A 524 8.18 -10.68 5.80
N LYS A 525 9.17 -11.11 6.58
CA LYS A 525 9.64 -10.37 7.76
C LYS A 525 10.44 -9.14 7.34
N THR A 526 9.73 -8.04 7.10
CA THR A 526 10.32 -6.70 7.03
C THR A 526 10.69 -6.23 8.44
N THR A 527 11.69 -5.36 8.57
CA THR A 527 12.24 -4.93 9.88
C THR A 527 11.35 -3.93 10.63
N SER A 528 10.03 -4.04 10.47
CA SER A 528 9.00 -3.13 10.98
C SER A 528 8.07 -3.78 12.01
N ASP A 529 8.45 -4.94 12.58
CA ASP A 529 7.74 -5.59 13.69
C ASP A 529 7.65 -4.73 14.97
N SER A 530 8.29 -3.55 15.00
CA SER A 530 8.23 -2.55 16.06
C SER A 530 6.88 -1.79 16.14
N GLY A 531 5.75 -2.49 16.01
CA GLY A 531 4.42 -2.03 16.44
C GLY A 531 3.82 -0.77 15.81
N MET A 532 4.41 -0.22 14.75
CA MET A 532 4.01 1.06 14.14
C MET A 532 3.01 0.85 13.00
N ASP A 533 1.85 1.52 13.10
CA ASP A 533 0.68 1.49 12.22
C ASP A 533 0.26 0.13 11.61
N PRO A 534 -0.68 -0.58 12.26
CA PRO A 534 -1.33 -1.77 11.68
C PRO A 534 -2.06 -1.55 10.36
N PHE A 535 -2.60 -0.34 10.08
CA PHE A 535 -3.41 -0.08 8.88
C PHE A 535 -2.55 -0.08 7.61
N HIS A 536 -1.37 0.55 7.64
CA HIS A 536 -0.47 0.60 6.50
C HIS A 536 0.02 -0.80 6.05
N VAL A 537 0.24 -1.71 7.00
CA VAL A 537 0.64 -3.11 6.71
C VAL A 537 -0.55 -3.98 6.29
N LEU A 538 -1.75 -3.71 6.81
CA LEU A 538 -2.97 -4.42 6.41
C LEU A 538 -3.37 -4.12 4.96
N TRP A 539 -3.47 -2.84 4.58
CA TRP A 539 -4.05 -2.46 3.28
C TRP A 539 -3.20 -2.84 2.06
N GLN A 540 -1.87 -2.90 2.18
CA GLN A 540 -0.98 -3.20 1.06
C GLN A 540 -0.86 -4.71 0.77
N GLU A 541 -1.76 -5.24 -0.07
CA GLU A 541 -1.74 -6.56 -0.76
C GLU A 541 -1.56 -7.85 0.09
N THR A 542 -1.13 -7.79 1.35
CA THR A 542 -0.82 -8.94 2.22
C THR A 542 -2.06 -9.63 2.81
N HIS A 543 -3.25 -9.04 2.65
CA HIS A 543 -4.53 -9.50 3.21
C HIS A 543 -4.86 -11.00 3.03
N SER A 544 -4.30 -11.67 2.00
CA SER A 544 -4.53 -13.10 1.71
C SER A 544 -3.26 -13.96 1.74
N LEU A 545 -2.17 -13.46 2.34
CA LEU A 545 -0.96 -14.21 2.65
C LEU A 545 -1.07 -14.93 4.00
N GLY A 546 -0.24 -15.96 4.19
CA GLY A 546 -0.06 -16.58 5.49
C GLY A 546 0.63 -15.63 6.46
N ARG A 547 0.10 -15.51 7.69
CA ARG A 547 0.83 -14.89 8.80
C ARG A 547 1.47 -15.99 9.64
N GLU A 548 2.74 -15.82 10.01
CA GLU A 548 3.38 -16.74 10.93
C GLU A 548 2.65 -16.71 12.29
N PHE A 549 2.53 -17.86 12.94
CA PHE A 549 2.05 -17.90 14.31
C PHE A 549 3.23 -17.62 15.27
N SER A 550 3.64 -16.35 15.30
CA SER A 550 4.60 -15.80 16.27
C SER A 550 4.14 -15.97 17.73
N ASP A 551 4.84 -15.37 18.69
CA ASP A 551 4.50 -15.49 20.11
C ASP A 551 3.07 -15.00 20.44
N GLN A 552 2.51 -15.56 21.52
CA GLN A 552 1.21 -15.19 22.08
C GLN A 552 1.26 -13.81 22.76
N THR A 553 2.41 -13.42 23.33
CA THR A 553 2.59 -12.12 24.01
C THR A 553 2.56 -10.95 23.02
N GLU A 554 3.22 -11.11 21.86
CA GLU A 554 3.20 -10.11 20.78
C GLU A 554 1.77 -9.86 20.27
N LYS A 555 1.00 -10.93 19.99
CA LYS A 555 -0.40 -10.80 19.56
C LYS A 555 -1.29 -10.20 20.65
N GLN A 556 -1.01 -10.49 21.92
CA GLN A 556 -1.71 -9.86 23.05
C GLN A 556 -1.40 -8.35 23.13
N ALA A 557 -0.16 -7.92 22.86
CA ALA A 557 0.19 -6.51 22.75
C ALA A 557 -0.49 -5.83 21.55
N LEU A 558 -0.51 -6.48 20.37
CA LEU A 558 -1.17 -5.97 19.17
C LEU A 558 -2.68 -5.80 19.35
N ILE A 559 -3.38 -6.80 19.92
CA ILE A 559 -4.82 -6.71 20.18
C ILE A 559 -5.13 -5.62 21.22
N ARG A 560 -4.28 -5.45 22.24
CA ARG A 560 -4.41 -4.32 23.18
C ARG A 560 -4.22 -2.98 22.46
N GLY A 561 -3.19 -2.83 21.64
CA GLY A 561 -2.97 -1.62 20.83
C GLY A 561 -4.15 -1.25 19.92
N TRP A 562 -4.82 -2.24 19.31
CA TRP A 562 -6.05 -2.02 18.54
C TRP A 562 -7.22 -1.54 19.40
N LEU A 563 -7.38 -2.08 20.62
CA LEU A 563 -8.41 -1.66 21.57
C LEU A 563 -8.11 -0.26 22.14
N ASP A 564 -6.84 0.02 22.45
CA ASP A 564 -6.38 1.29 22.97
C ASP A 564 -6.50 2.41 21.92
N SER A 565 -6.17 2.14 20.64
CA SER A 565 -6.46 3.04 19.51
C SER A 565 -7.97 3.30 19.38
N CYS A 566 -8.79 2.25 19.36
CA CYS A 566 -10.26 2.38 19.27
C CYS A 566 -10.86 3.21 20.42
N VAL A 567 -10.36 3.06 21.65
CA VAL A 567 -10.81 3.83 22.83
C VAL A 567 -10.34 5.29 22.79
N ASN A 568 -9.07 5.53 22.51
CA ASN A 568 -8.46 6.85 22.68
C ASN A 568 -8.64 7.76 21.44
N GLU A 569 -8.62 7.17 20.23
CA GLU A 569 -8.55 7.88 18.96
C GLU A 569 -9.91 7.97 18.25
N HIS A 570 -10.69 6.87 18.21
CA HIS A 570 -11.98 6.87 17.52
C HIS A 570 -13.14 7.48 18.33
N GLN A 571 -13.02 7.49 19.66
CA GLN A 571 -13.97 8.12 20.61
C GLN A 571 -15.45 7.93 20.22
N LYS A 572 -16.17 9.02 19.93
CA LYS A 572 -17.62 9.01 19.64
C LYS A 572 -18.01 8.16 18.43
N SER A 573 -17.13 7.98 17.46
CA SER A 573 -17.40 7.20 16.24
C SER A 573 -17.54 5.70 16.50
N CYS A 574 -17.00 5.19 17.62
CA CYS A 574 -17.13 3.79 18.03
C CYS A 574 -17.89 3.59 19.35
N PHE A 575 -17.99 4.61 20.21
CA PHE A 575 -18.66 4.51 21.52
C PHE A 575 -20.03 5.21 21.61
N ASN A 576 -20.45 6.01 20.63
CA ASN A 576 -21.56 6.97 20.81
C ASN A 576 -22.53 7.01 19.61
N THR A 577 -22.82 5.87 18.98
CA THR A 577 -23.49 5.78 17.67
C THR A 577 -25.01 5.57 17.69
N HIS A 578 -25.64 5.34 18.86
CA HIS A 578 -27.03 4.86 18.92
C HIS A 578 -27.99 5.57 19.89
N GLU A 579 -27.53 6.42 20.82
CA GLU A 579 -28.36 7.07 21.86
C GLU A 579 -29.13 6.09 22.80
N THR A 580 -28.85 4.78 22.71
CA THR A 580 -29.58 3.71 23.42
C THR A 580 -29.16 3.45 24.87
N ASP A 581 -28.32 4.30 25.47
CA ASP A 581 -27.80 4.13 26.83
C ASP A 581 -28.91 3.89 27.87
N GLN A 582 -30.02 4.62 27.75
CA GLN A 582 -31.18 4.44 28.65
C GLN A 582 -31.91 3.12 28.39
N GLU A 583 -31.99 2.67 27.14
CA GLU A 583 -32.61 1.38 26.78
C GLU A 583 -31.76 0.19 27.25
N PHE A 584 -30.43 0.29 27.17
CA PHE A 584 -29.53 -0.73 27.67
C PHE A 584 -29.45 -0.74 29.21
N LEU A 585 -29.47 0.43 29.86
CA LEU A 585 -29.63 0.51 31.32
C LEU A 585 -30.94 -0.15 31.78
N LYS A 586 -32.05 0.15 31.08
CA LYS A 586 -33.35 -0.46 31.30
C LYS A 586 -33.32 -1.98 31.07
N LEU A 587 -32.64 -2.46 30.02
CA LEU A 587 -32.44 -3.89 29.77
C LEU A 587 -31.77 -4.58 30.96
N ILE A 588 -30.75 -3.96 31.58
CA ILE A 588 -30.02 -4.53 32.73
C ILE A 588 -30.84 -4.47 34.03
N ASP A 589 -31.65 -3.43 34.25
CA ASP A 589 -32.41 -3.26 35.49
C ASP A 589 -33.78 -3.97 35.48
N GLU A 590 -34.48 -4.02 34.35
CA GLU A 590 -35.80 -4.65 34.21
C GLU A 590 -35.72 -6.12 33.75
N THR A 591 -34.63 -6.54 33.09
CA THR A 591 -34.44 -7.93 32.65
C THR A 591 -33.09 -8.48 33.14
N TYR A 592 -33.00 -9.79 33.34
CA TYR A 592 -31.74 -10.41 33.74
C TYR A 592 -30.75 -10.44 32.57
N PHE A 593 -29.89 -9.41 32.47
CA PHE A 593 -28.78 -9.41 31.54
C PHE A 593 -27.59 -10.20 32.10
N GLY A 594 -27.51 -11.48 31.73
CA GLY A 594 -26.50 -12.42 32.20
C GLY A 594 -25.17 -12.34 31.43
N VAL A 595 -24.05 -12.48 32.14
CA VAL A 595 -22.68 -12.59 31.60
C VAL A 595 -21.90 -13.69 32.33
N ILE A 596 -20.92 -14.29 31.64
CA ILE A 596 -19.96 -15.21 32.26
C ILE A 596 -18.81 -14.40 32.86
N ASP A 597 -18.63 -14.51 34.18
CA ASP A 597 -17.46 -14.04 34.90
C ASP A 597 -16.32 -15.04 34.67
N VAL A 598 -15.34 -14.71 33.83
CA VAL A 598 -14.32 -15.67 33.39
C VAL A 598 -13.27 -15.99 34.48
N LEU A 599 -13.23 -15.20 35.56
CA LEU A 599 -12.33 -15.45 36.69
C LEU A 599 -12.97 -16.39 37.70
N ASP A 600 -14.26 -16.19 38.00
CA ASP A 600 -15.02 -17.04 38.91
C ASP A 600 -15.73 -18.22 38.22
N MET A 601 -15.68 -18.28 36.88
CA MET A 601 -16.31 -19.27 36.01
C MET A 601 -17.79 -19.53 36.34
N GLN A 602 -18.55 -18.43 36.45
CA GLN A 602 -19.97 -18.40 36.85
C GLN A 602 -20.78 -17.47 35.94
N LEU A 603 -22.06 -17.81 35.74
CA LEU A 603 -23.08 -16.93 35.15
C LEU A 603 -23.62 -15.97 36.23
N LYS A 604 -23.63 -14.67 35.95
CA LYS A 604 -24.13 -13.63 36.87
C LYS A 604 -24.79 -12.51 36.07
N SER A 605 -25.60 -11.67 36.71
CA SER A 605 -25.99 -10.40 36.11
C SER A 605 -24.76 -9.50 35.92
N LEU A 606 -24.72 -8.73 34.83
CA LEU A 606 -23.65 -7.75 34.60
C LEU A 606 -23.59 -6.76 35.78
N PRO A 607 -22.47 -6.65 36.51
CA PRO A 607 -22.39 -5.74 37.65
C PRO A 607 -22.43 -4.28 37.19
N LYS A 608 -22.77 -3.37 38.11
CA LYS A 608 -22.64 -1.93 37.91
C LYS A 608 -21.62 -1.36 38.89
N SER A 609 -20.58 -0.73 38.38
CA SER A 609 -19.55 -0.03 39.17
C SER A 609 -20.05 1.34 39.63
N LYS A 610 -19.41 1.91 40.66
CA LYS A 610 -19.71 3.28 41.12
C LYS A 610 -18.78 4.27 40.40
N ASN A 611 -19.38 5.26 39.76
CA ASN A 611 -18.67 6.42 39.21
C ASN A 611 -18.31 7.41 40.32
N ALA A 612 -17.37 8.32 40.05
CA ALA A 612 -16.89 9.32 41.01
C ALA A 612 -17.96 10.37 41.42
N ASP A 613 -19.00 10.55 40.61
CA ASP A 613 -20.18 11.38 40.87
C ASP A 613 -21.26 10.67 41.73
N GLY A 614 -21.04 9.40 42.10
CA GLY A 614 -21.99 8.56 42.83
C GLY A 614 -23.02 7.82 41.97
N THR A 615 -23.04 8.04 40.66
CA THR A 615 -23.87 7.26 39.72
C THR A 615 -23.34 5.83 39.56
N ARG A 616 -24.10 4.95 38.88
CA ARG A 616 -23.68 3.57 38.61
C ARG A 616 -23.69 3.24 37.12
N SER A 617 -22.50 2.98 36.57
CA SER A 617 -22.30 2.54 35.19
C SER A 617 -22.25 1.01 35.10
N PRO A 618 -22.75 0.38 34.01
CA PRO A 618 -22.50 -1.04 33.74
C PRO A 618 -21.00 -1.33 33.60
N GLU A 619 -20.57 -2.50 34.08
CA GLU A 619 -19.21 -3.00 33.82
C GLU A 619 -18.98 -3.29 32.33
N ARG A 620 -17.72 -3.17 31.88
CA ARG A 620 -17.37 -3.54 30.49
C ARG A 620 -17.43 -5.05 30.31
N TYR A 621 -18.03 -5.48 29.20
CA TYR A 621 -18.10 -6.89 28.80
C TYR A 621 -17.78 -7.06 27.31
N VAL A 622 -17.37 -8.26 26.95
CA VAL A 622 -17.11 -8.69 25.57
C VAL A 622 -18.26 -9.60 25.12
N ALA A 623 -18.62 -9.58 23.84
CA ALA A 623 -19.60 -10.52 23.27
C ALA A 623 -18.91 -11.61 22.42
N LEU A 624 -19.51 -12.79 22.33
CA LEU A 624 -19.10 -13.85 21.39
C LEU A 624 -20.17 -14.06 20.32
N SER A 625 -19.84 -13.79 19.05
CA SER A 625 -20.72 -14.01 17.90
C SER A 625 -20.24 -15.22 17.10
N TYR A 626 -21.01 -16.32 17.11
CA TYR A 626 -20.59 -17.60 16.53
C TYR A 626 -21.77 -18.47 16.08
N VAL A 627 -21.51 -19.47 15.24
CA VAL A 627 -22.53 -20.45 14.81
C VAL A 627 -22.46 -21.70 15.68
N TRP A 628 -23.59 -22.11 16.25
CA TRP A 628 -23.73 -23.24 17.20
C TRP A 628 -23.55 -24.66 16.60
N GLY A 629 -22.75 -24.81 15.55
CA GLY A 629 -22.52 -26.09 14.85
C GLY A 629 -23.73 -26.57 14.02
N LYS A 630 -23.47 -27.42 13.02
CA LYS A 630 -24.53 -27.98 12.15
C LYS A 630 -25.07 -29.34 12.61
N ASP A 631 -24.28 -30.11 13.35
CA ASP A 631 -24.67 -31.45 13.80
C ASP A 631 -25.64 -31.46 14.99
N SER A 632 -26.21 -32.64 15.23
CA SER A 632 -27.37 -32.87 16.10
C SER A 632 -27.22 -32.42 17.57
N LYS A 633 -28.35 -32.45 18.30
CA LYS A 633 -28.56 -32.02 19.71
C LYS A 633 -27.53 -32.49 20.77
N LYS A 634 -26.57 -33.36 20.43
CA LYS A 634 -25.48 -33.81 21.31
C LYS A 634 -24.28 -32.86 21.42
N SER A 635 -24.07 -31.94 20.46
CA SER A 635 -22.88 -31.06 20.41
C SER A 635 -23.11 -29.61 20.84
N ARG A 636 -24.33 -29.27 21.27
CA ARG A 636 -24.71 -27.92 21.71
C ARG A 636 -24.82 -27.88 23.23
N TYR A 637 -23.96 -27.10 23.86
CA TYR A 637 -24.04 -26.82 25.28
C TYR A 637 -24.81 -25.51 25.49
N VAL A 638 -25.88 -25.56 26.29
CA VAL A 638 -26.82 -24.46 26.49
C VAL A 638 -27.27 -24.34 27.95
N THR A 639 -27.55 -23.12 28.39
CA THR A 639 -28.26 -22.85 29.64
C THR A 639 -29.75 -23.10 29.45
N THR A 640 -30.34 -23.79 30.42
CA THR A 640 -31.77 -24.10 30.52
C THR A 640 -32.24 -23.85 31.96
N ALA A 641 -33.55 -23.81 32.21
CA ALA A 641 -34.11 -23.67 33.55
C ALA A 641 -33.63 -24.78 34.51
N ALA A 642 -33.26 -25.95 33.96
CA ALA A 642 -32.65 -27.05 34.71
C ALA A 642 -31.14 -26.88 34.99
N THR A 643 -30.38 -26.15 34.16
CA THR A 643 -28.92 -25.98 34.31
C THR A 643 -28.50 -24.61 34.84
N VAL A 644 -29.35 -23.58 34.77
CA VAL A 644 -29.04 -22.20 35.18
C VAL A 644 -28.57 -22.13 36.65
N MET A 645 -29.17 -22.90 37.56
CA MET A 645 -28.77 -22.99 38.97
C MET A 645 -27.43 -23.73 39.21
N THR A 646 -26.90 -24.40 38.19
CA THR A 646 -25.52 -24.92 38.16
C THR A 646 -24.57 -23.82 37.67
N HIS A 647 -24.92 -23.10 36.60
CA HIS A 647 -24.08 -22.05 36.02
C HIS A 647 -23.92 -20.83 36.93
N ILE A 648 -24.93 -20.47 37.72
CA ILE A 648 -24.87 -19.34 38.67
C ILE A 648 -23.90 -19.61 39.84
N ARG A 649 -23.51 -20.86 40.09
CA ARG A 649 -22.53 -21.18 41.15
C ARG A 649 -21.12 -20.84 40.68
N ARG A 650 -20.28 -20.37 41.61
CA ARG A 650 -18.83 -20.23 41.41
C ARG A 650 -18.23 -21.55 40.91
N GLY A 651 -17.50 -21.50 39.79
CA GLY A 651 -16.97 -22.68 39.10
C GLY A 651 -18.00 -23.51 38.31
N GLY A 652 -19.26 -23.10 38.23
CA GLY A 652 -20.33 -23.83 37.53
C GLY A 652 -20.05 -24.06 36.05
N SER A 653 -19.46 -23.08 35.36
CA SER A 653 -19.03 -23.21 33.97
C SER A 653 -17.69 -23.95 33.83
N ALA A 654 -16.85 -24.00 34.88
CA ALA A 654 -15.64 -24.82 34.88
C ALA A 654 -15.98 -26.32 35.04
N ALA A 655 -16.98 -26.67 35.86
CA ALA A 655 -17.51 -28.03 35.95
C ALA A 655 -18.16 -28.52 34.62
N ALA A 656 -18.47 -27.59 33.71
CA ALA A 656 -18.96 -27.85 32.36
C ALA A 656 -17.86 -27.86 31.29
N TRP A 657 -16.60 -27.50 31.61
CA TRP A 657 -15.58 -27.11 30.62
C TRP A 657 -15.38 -28.13 29.48
N SER A 658 -15.23 -29.42 29.82
CA SER A 658 -15.06 -30.51 28.84
C SER A 658 -16.28 -30.79 27.96
N LYS A 659 -17.42 -30.16 28.25
CA LYS A 659 -18.67 -30.22 27.47
C LYS A 659 -18.92 -28.92 26.68
N LEU A 660 -18.19 -27.84 26.96
CA LEU A 660 -18.26 -26.61 26.19
C LEU A 660 -17.64 -26.83 24.80
N PRO A 661 -18.26 -26.38 23.69
CA PRO A 661 -17.62 -26.31 22.39
C PRO A 661 -16.26 -25.62 22.45
N MET A 662 -15.27 -26.12 21.69
CA MET A 662 -13.92 -25.50 21.62
C MET A 662 -13.99 -23.99 21.37
N THR A 663 -14.89 -23.55 20.48
CA THR A 663 -15.14 -22.13 20.18
C THR A 663 -15.46 -21.27 21.41
N ILE A 664 -16.11 -21.82 22.43
CA ILE A 664 -16.38 -21.13 23.71
C ILE A 664 -15.13 -21.16 24.61
N GLN A 665 -14.43 -22.30 24.68
CA GLN A 665 -13.17 -22.41 25.45
C GLN A 665 -12.13 -21.42 24.92
N ASP A 666 -11.92 -21.40 23.60
CA ASP A 666 -11.00 -20.52 22.87
C ASP A 666 -11.37 -19.04 22.99
N ALA A 667 -12.65 -18.71 23.27
CA ALA A 667 -13.10 -17.34 23.52
C ALA A 667 -12.92 -16.91 24.99
N ILE A 668 -13.00 -17.85 25.95
CA ILE A 668 -12.79 -17.57 27.38
C ILE A 668 -11.29 -17.39 27.70
N LEU A 669 -10.43 -18.26 27.16
CA LEU A 669 -8.99 -18.26 27.43
C LEU A 669 -8.26 -16.90 27.24
N PRO A 670 -8.49 -16.11 26.17
CA PRO A 670 -7.83 -14.81 25.99
C PRO A 670 -8.36 -13.70 26.91
N MET A 671 -9.53 -13.83 27.52
CA MET A 671 -10.19 -12.72 28.24
C MET A 671 -9.33 -12.12 29.35
N ASN A 672 -8.78 -12.97 30.24
CA ASN A 672 -7.86 -12.55 31.31
C ASN A 672 -6.60 -11.86 30.76
N ARG A 673 -6.06 -12.33 29.63
CA ARG A 673 -4.90 -11.73 28.94
C ARG A 673 -5.22 -10.37 28.33
N LEU A 674 -6.44 -10.16 27.86
CA LEU A 674 -6.95 -8.88 27.36
C LEU A 674 -7.47 -7.95 28.48
N GLY A 675 -7.33 -8.35 29.76
CA GLY A 675 -7.79 -7.56 30.91
C GLY A 675 -9.32 -7.51 31.05
N GLN A 676 -10.04 -8.39 30.36
CA GLN A 676 -11.50 -8.41 30.31
C GLN A 676 -12.05 -9.52 31.23
N ARG A 677 -13.10 -9.20 32.00
CA ARG A 677 -13.66 -10.11 33.02
C ARG A 677 -15.01 -10.74 32.64
N TYR A 678 -15.84 -10.03 31.88
CA TYR A 678 -17.20 -10.45 31.59
C TYR A 678 -17.35 -10.79 30.10
N LEU A 679 -17.80 -12.02 29.82
CA LEU A 679 -18.05 -12.51 28.46
C LEU A 679 -19.53 -12.87 28.32
N TRP A 680 -20.22 -12.21 27.39
CA TRP A 680 -21.57 -12.58 26.99
C TRP A 680 -21.53 -13.63 25.87
N ILE A 681 -22.29 -14.71 26.04
CA ILE A 681 -22.42 -15.81 25.09
C ILE A 681 -23.89 -16.20 25.06
N ASP A 682 -24.57 -15.99 23.93
CA ASP A 682 -26.00 -16.27 23.75
C ASP A 682 -26.45 -17.62 24.36
N SER A 683 -25.73 -18.70 24.04
CA SER A 683 -26.07 -20.07 24.46
C SER A 683 -25.96 -20.30 25.98
N LEU A 684 -25.15 -19.51 26.70
CA LEU A 684 -24.92 -19.66 28.14
C LEU A 684 -25.60 -18.57 28.98
N CYS A 685 -25.75 -17.36 28.43
CA CYS A 685 -26.26 -16.18 29.12
C CYS A 685 -27.79 -16.06 29.07
N ILE A 686 -28.43 -16.72 28.09
CA ILE A 686 -29.89 -16.78 27.94
C ILE A 686 -30.36 -18.22 28.22
N SER A 687 -31.45 -18.38 28.98
CA SER A 687 -32.10 -19.69 29.19
C SER A 687 -32.90 -20.07 27.95
N GLN A 688 -32.42 -21.07 27.20
CA GLN A 688 -32.89 -21.41 25.85
C GLN A 688 -34.25 -22.13 25.80
N ASP A 689 -34.82 -22.43 26.98
CA ASP A 689 -36.10 -23.07 27.20
C ASP A 689 -37.13 -22.12 27.86
N ASN A 690 -36.76 -20.87 28.12
CA ASN A 690 -37.64 -19.84 28.65
C ASN A 690 -37.96 -18.82 27.53
N GLU A 691 -39.14 -18.97 26.93
CA GLU A 691 -39.61 -18.18 25.80
C GLU A 691 -39.59 -16.66 26.06
N ILE A 692 -39.97 -16.23 27.26
CA ILE A 692 -39.97 -14.81 27.65
C ILE A 692 -38.53 -14.27 27.76
N ALA A 693 -37.64 -15.03 28.40
CA ALA A 693 -36.22 -14.64 28.53
C ALA A 693 -35.51 -14.63 27.16
N TRP A 694 -35.85 -15.57 26.29
CA TRP A 694 -35.35 -15.64 24.92
C TRP A 694 -35.86 -14.47 24.08
N GLU A 695 -37.17 -14.20 24.05
CA GLU A 695 -37.76 -13.09 23.30
C GLU A 695 -37.19 -11.73 23.71
N ASN A 696 -37.06 -11.46 25.01
CA ASN A 696 -36.56 -10.19 25.51
C ASN A 696 -35.11 -9.94 25.07
N ASN A 697 -34.25 -10.96 25.15
CA ASN A 697 -32.87 -10.86 24.65
C ASN A 697 -32.82 -10.80 23.11
N ALA A 698 -33.65 -11.56 22.40
CA ALA A 698 -33.70 -11.57 20.93
C ALA A 698 -34.08 -10.20 20.35
N LYS A 699 -35.08 -9.52 20.93
CA LYS A 699 -35.47 -8.15 20.57
C LYS A 699 -34.34 -7.16 20.87
N ALA A 700 -33.63 -7.37 21.98
CA ALA A 700 -32.52 -6.51 22.44
C ALA A 700 -31.14 -6.82 21.81
N MET A 701 -31.02 -7.75 20.85
CA MET A 701 -29.71 -8.15 20.29
C MET A 701 -28.87 -6.97 19.77
N HIS A 702 -29.51 -5.95 19.21
CA HIS A 702 -28.84 -4.73 18.75
C HIS A 702 -28.23 -3.91 19.91
N LEU A 703 -28.90 -3.86 21.06
CA LEU A 703 -28.35 -3.26 22.30
C LEU A 703 -27.18 -4.09 22.83
N ILE A 704 -27.31 -5.41 22.83
CA ILE A 704 -26.30 -6.32 23.40
C ILE A 704 -24.99 -6.26 22.59
N TYR A 705 -25.05 -6.34 21.25
CA TYR A 705 -23.84 -6.21 20.45
C TYR A 705 -23.34 -4.75 20.34
N GLY A 706 -24.23 -3.76 20.43
CA GLY A 706 -23.88 -2.33 20.40
C GLY A 706 -23.22 -1.80 21.68
N HIS A 707 -23.50 -2.40 22.84
CA HIS A 707 -22.91 -2.03 24.15
C HIS A 707 -21.78 -2.96 24.60
N ALA A 708 -21.35 -3.91 23.77
CA ALA A 708 -20.19 -4.75 24.03
C ALA A 708 -18.88 -4.01 23.71
N TYR A 709 -17.90 -4.07 24.61
CA TYR A 709 -16.59 -3.40 24.46
C TYR A 709 -15.81 -3.86 23.22
N PHE A 710 -15.99 -5.13 22.84
CA PHE A 710 -15.77 -5.65 21.49
C PHE A 710 -16.52 -6.98 21.32
N THR A 711 -16.64 -7.45 20.08
CA THR A 711 -17.22 -8.77 19.78
C THR A 711 -16.14 -9.71 19.23
N ILE A 712 -15.97 -10.88 19.86
CA ILE A 712 -15.14 -11.98 19.35
C ILE A 712 -15.94 -12.70 18.25
N CYS A 713 -15.36 -12.76 17.05
CA CYS A 713 -15.92 -13.46 15.89
C CYS A 713 -15.00 -14.61 15.45
N PRO A 714 -15.30 -15.88 15.80
CA PRO A 714 -14.43 -17.03 15.50
C PRO A 714 -14.34 -17.31 14.00
N SER A 715 -13.24 -16.89 13.37
CA SER A 715 -13.01 -17.14 11.94
C SER A 715 -12.48 -18.58 11.70
N ILE A 716 -12.89 -19.22 10.60
CA ILE A 716 -12.43 -20.58 10.25
C ILE A 716 -10.96 -20.53 9.80
N VAL A 717 -10.04 -20.65 10.75
CA VAL A 717 -8.60 -20.74 10.48
C VAL A 717 -8.27 -22.12 9.90
N LYS A 718 -7.93 -22.15 8.62
CA LYS A 718 -7.35 -23.32 7.95
C LYS A 718 -5.88 -23.42 8.35
N ARG A 719 -5.40 -24.60 8.75
CA ARG A 719 -4.01 -24.77 9.20
C ARG A 719 -3.06 -24.72 8.00
N ALA A 720 -2.14 -23.76 8.03
CA ALA A 720 -1.26 -23.44 6.93
C ALA A 720 0.19 -23.30 7.40
N PHE A 721 1.13 -23.74 6.57
CA PHE A 721 2.57 -23.54 6.71
C PHE A 721 3.03 -22.47 5.72
N GLY A 722 3.94 -21.60 6.13
CA GLY A 722 4.57 -20.63 5.24
C GLY A 722 5.64 -21.26 4.33
N LEU A 723 5.77 -20.71 3.13
CA LEU A 723 7.05 -20.46 2.45
C LEU A 723 7.47 -19.03 2.75
#